data_AF-A0AAD6V6W0-F1
#
_entry.id   AF-A0AAD6V6W0-F1
#
_cell.length_a   1.000
_cell.length_b   1.000
_cell.length_c   1.000
_cell.angle_alpha   90.00
_cell.angle_beta   90.00
_cell.angle_gamma   90.00
#
_symmetry.space_group_name_H-M   'P 1'
#
loop_
_entity.id
_entity.type
_entity.pdbx_description
1 polymer ?
#
loop_
_entity_poly.entity_id
_entity_poly.type
_entity_poly.pdbx_seq_one_letter_code
_entity_poly.pdbx_strand_id
1 'polypeptide(L)'
;MPVGLGGNPEVFFLVVVWAAGQVFRKQLGLPSKQFHILLSAQDDPSLDKGVSSLLPGQFPASPSPDLLDHLAFTLHSSGLYHQAQPYCVDLVRACPDSHRGFLRLADAALSLHEFKLAILSYGCAFERSAHDERVANYCIKKLLECAKFTEWGSVMQQAELMQIPDSIASLLFTSWCQALRSQLGDMDFVPTLQLEPRLPLYIPTAQSPFKLPRWFRWLVPYHLAIMSTPKHEEDIAALVSPHLGIRHVLTLTAEEPLPKKWFHGKPITNTFLPVENYCPPSLEQMDLIMSLFDDETKLPLLVHCGGGKGRAGTVAACYLAAYGFHRPTAHQERPELTAPDAIASLRLIRPGSIETSRQEAFVSTWCSAIWKRRSVRPDLPSEPPPCSLEISGTLDAGTVDLLVLVGLPGAGKSWFTRALLARDPAGWRRISQDDSGSRTACEREIGYKYANGRTLLDRCNTAATDRKVWLDLAANWVVAPVCVWFDYDKVLCEARAQMRSGHPTLPPGSRVRNAVAQMHKEFVMPTLQEGFKAVVRVKSFAAAAELVASLSPPVGVEKFPRTSHLINLGAATEDDVVAPRGLTGHVVITEKVDGANMGFWLAPDTGELRVQNRSHYVTPASHAQFKALGRWIDEHREELTRVLRRDAHFFSRYVLYGEWLAATHSIAYSRLPDRFLAFDFYDRSTGEWADRKTLEFLLADTTIRMVPLLYEGAPPSEAELRSMVQLPSKFYDGRIEGIYVKEERDGRVVSRSKVVRADFIAGNEHWTKGILRFNELATSHSNTFSSFNMYELFCIGNPLLDMQVTKGEALLEKYSLKANDAILAEEKHEPIYAEIVKDYQITYVAGGASQNAARGAAYVLPPDSVVYTGCVGDDDLAEQLKAANKREGLREVYLVKKGEKTGACAVVITGHHRSLVTTLRSAEKFEKSHLLSEVVAPLVENAKVFYAEGFFLTHGTESLVHLGQKASAASKARLQSVFAINFSAPFIPQFFGAQLQQIMQYCDIVIGNESEAEAWAAATGQPEPKNMPAVAEAIAMLPKSNTARPRIVVITQGAESTVLVSSAEPKKPKIYAVHALKEEQIVDTNGAGDAFAGGFLGAYSAGKSIDECVEAGHKLGSMCVQLVGPQYKWPKLLLVTLNSDDTRNTN
;
A
#
# COMPACT_ATOMS: atom_id res chain seq x y z
N MET A 1 43.43 17.26 -13.67
CA MET A 1 44.60 16.38 -13.80
C MET A 1 45.07 16.40 -15.24
N PRO A 2 46.38 16.41 -15.51
CA PRO A 2 46.89 16.18 -16.86
C PRO A 2 46.57 14.76 -17.29
N VAL A 3 46.02 14.59 -18.49
CA VAL A 3 45.54 13.31 -19.04
C VAL A 3 46.60 12.66 -19.93
N GLY A 4 47.40 13.47 -20.62
CA GLY A 4 48.47 13.00 -21.50
C GLY A 4 49.04 14.11 -22.36
N LEU A 5 50.04 13.76 -23.17
CA LEU A 5 50.70 14.67 -24.11
C LEU A 5 49.93 14.72 -25.44
N GLY A 6 49.56 15.93 -25.87
CA GLY A 6 48.95 16.19 -27.16
C GLY A 6 49.78 17.15 -28.00
N GLY A 7 49.53 17.16 -29.31
CA GLY A 7 50.17 18.10 -30.23
C GLY A 7 50.78 17.46 -31.47
N ASN A 8 51.66 18.23 -32.10
CA ASN A 8 52.35 17.88 -33.34
C ASN A 8 53.87 18.17 -33.17
N PRO A 9 54.72 17.93 -34.18
CA PRO A 9 56.16 18.16 -34.05
C PRO A 9 56.60 19.59 -33.67
N GLU A 10 55.74 20.60 -33.86
CA GLU A 10 56.05 22.01 -33.61
C GLU A 10 55.43 22.54 -32.30
N VAL A 11 54.26 22.01 -31.91
CA VAL A 11 53.49 22.46 -30.75
C VAL A 11 53.12 21.27 -29.87
N PHE A 12 53.58 21.27 -28.61
CA PHE A 12 53.27 20.24 -27.61
C PHE A 12 52.57 20.85 -26.40
N PHE A 13 51.60 20.14 -25.83
CA PHE A 13 50.87 20.54 -24.63
C PHE A 13 50.40 19.35 -23.82
N LEU A 14 50.13 19.56 -22.53
CA LEU A 14 49.41 18.61 -21.68
C LEU A 14 47.92 18.93 -21.72
N VAL A 15 47.10 17.93 -22.04
CA VAL A 15 45.64 18.07 -21.97
C VAL A 15 45.21 17.95 -20.50
N VAL A 16 44.39 18.89 -20.02
CA VAL A 16 43.94 18.92 -18.63
C VAL A 16 42.42 18.76 -18.56
N VAL A 17 41.98 17.71 -17.87
CA VAL A 17 40.56 17.55 -17.49
C VAL A 17 40.37 18.19 -16.13
N TRP A 18 39.57 19.27 -16.09
CA TRP A 18 39.30 20.07 -14.88
C TRP A 18 37.82 20.43 -14.77
N ALA A 19 37.03 19.48 -14.27
CA ALA A 19 35.58 19.66 -14.08
C ALA A 19 35.24 20.86 -13.17
N ALA A 20 35.95 21.01 -12.04
CA ALA A 20 35.78 22.17 -11.15
C ALA A 20 36.06 23.51 -11.87
N GLY A 21 37.03 23.52 -12.80
CA GLY A 21 37.30 24.68 -13.66
C GLY A 21 36.12 25.02 -14.57
N GLN A 22 35.44 24.02 -15.14
CA GLN A 22 34.23 24.27 -15.94
C GLN A 22 33.08 24.81 -15.08
N VAL A 23 32.89 24.27 -13.88
CA VAL A 23 31.89 24.77 -12.92
C VAL A 23 32.16 26.23 -12.58
N PHE A 24 33.42 26.57 -12.29
CA PHE A 24 33.83 27.95 -12.01
C PHE A 24 33.59 28.89 -13.19
N ARG A 25 33.94 28.47 -14.42
CA ARG A 25 33.65 29.24 -15.64
C ARG A 25 32.15 29.48 -15.83
N LYS A 26 31.33 28.45 -15.62
CA LYS A 26 29.87 28.56 -15.70
C LYS A 26 29.32 29.55 -14.68
N GLN A 27 29.82 29.55 -13.44
CA GLN A 27 29.42 30.51 -12.40
C GLN A 27 29.76 31.96 -12.80
N LEU A 28 30.82 32.17 -13.58
CA LEU A 28 31.21 33.47 -14.12
C LEU A 28 30.54 33.83 -15.46
N GLY A 29 29.62 33.00 -15.96
CA GLY A 29 28.98 33.20 -17.27
C GLY A 29 29.94 33.05 -18.47
N LEU A 30 31.10 32.42 -18.28
CA LEU A 30 32.09 32.21 -19.33
C LEU A 30 31.78 30.93 -20.12
N PRO A 31 32.06 30.89 -21.44
CA PRO A 31 31.89 29.68 -22.24
C PRO A 31 32.82 28.57 -21.74
N SER A 32 32.40 27.31 -21.89
CA SER A 32 33.28 26.17 -21.59
C SER A 32 34.55 26.20 -22.42
N LYS A 33 35.65 25.69 -21.87
CA LYS A 33 36.95 25.67 -22.54
C LYS A 33 37.71 24.42 -22.19
N GLN A 34 38.33 23.75 -23.17
CA GLN A 34 39.25 22.67 -22.88
C GLN A 34 40.56 23.24 -22.32
N PHE A 35 40.98 22.73 -21.17
CA PHE A 35 42.17 23.21 -20.47
C PHE A 35 43.40 22.46 -20.97
N HIS A 36 44.50 23.19 -21.11
CA HIS A 36 45.78 22.63 -21.50
C HIS A 36 46.92 23.43 -20.87
N ILE A 37 48.10 22.81 -20.80
CA ILE A 37 49.35 23.46 -20.40
C ILE A 37 50.30 23.36 -21.59
N LEU A 38 50.62 24.49 -22.21
CA LEU A 38 51.55 24.54 -23.33
C LEU A 38 52.97 24.17 -22.85
N LEU A 39 53.65 23.30 -23.59
CA LEU A 39 55.03 22.87 -23.33
C LEU A 39 56.01 23.42 -24.37
N SER A 40 55.55 23.74 -25.57
CA SER A 40 56.35 24.36 -26.63
C SER A 40 56.47 25.88 -26.45
N ALA A 41 57.55 26.45 -26.99
CA ALA A 41 57.76 27.91 -26.99
C ALA A 41 56.82 28.66 -27.95
N GLN A 42 56.33 27.97 -28.99
CA GLN A 42 55.35 28.48 -29.94
C GLN A 42 53.96 27.92 -29.61
N ASP A 43 52.93 28.75 -29.74
CA ASP A 43 51.53 28.38 -29.57
C ASP A 43 50.77 28.49 -30.90
N ASP A 44 49.91 27.51 -31.19
CA ASP A 44 48.95 27.56 -32.28
C ASP A 44 47.52 27.58 -31.71
N PRO A 45 46.80 28.72 -31.78
CA PRO A 45 45.43 28.83 -31.29
C PRO A 45 44.41 28.02 -32.09
N SER A 46 44.73 27.61 -33.32
CA SER A 46 43.84 26.87 -34.22
C SER A 46 43.82 25.36 -33.94
N LEU A 47 44.82 24.87 -33.22
CA LEU A 47 44.95 23.46 -32.90
C LEU A 47 43.94 23.03 -31.84
N ASP A 48 43.33 21.85 -32.03
CA ASP A 48 42.53 21.21 -30.98
C ASP A 48 43.46 20.81 -29.81
N LYS A 49 43.17 21.30 -28.62
CA LYS A 49 43.96 21.05 -27.40
C LYS A 49 43.20 20.21 -26.38
N GLY A 50 42.23 19.44 -26.87
CA GLY A 50 41.41 18.49 -26.12
C GLY A 50 41.96 17.07 -26.09
N VAL A 51 41.14 16.16 -25.55
CA VAL A 51 41.50 14.74 -25.46
C VAL A 51 41.65 14.08 -26.83
N SER A 52 40.97 14.60 -27.85
CA SER A 52 41.07 14.16 -29.26
C SER A 52 42.44 14.40 -29.89
N SER A 53 43.27 15.28 -29.33
CA SER A 53 44.61 15.59 -29.87
C SER A 53 45.75 14.93 -29.11
N LEU A 54 45.43 14.00 -28.20
CA LEU A 54 46.43 13.16 -27.55
C LEU A 54 47.19 12.29 -28.56
N LEU A 55 48.50 12.17 -28.36
CA LEU A 55 49.31 11.27 -29.17
C LEU A 55 48.93 9.80 -28.90
N PRO A 56 49.16 8.87 -29.85
CA PRO A 56 48.86 7.45 -29.67
C PRO A 56 49.43 6.88 -28.36
N GLY A 57 48.59 6.20 -27.58
CA GLY A 57 48.97 5.57 -26.31
C GLY A 57 49.08 6.53 -25.11
N GLN A 58 48.80 7.83 -25.28
CA GLN A 58 48.85 8.80 -24.17
C GLN A 58 47.59 8.78 -23.29
N PHE A 59 46.43 8.40 -23.83
CA PHE A 59 45.25 8.18 -23.00
C PHE A 59 45.42 6.89 -22.18
N PRO A 60 45.10 6.88 -20.88
CA PRO A 60 45.27 5.69 -20.05
C PRO A 60 44.52 4.48 -20.61
N ALA A 61 45.18 3.32 -20.68
CA ALA A 61 44.56 2.07 -21.13
C ALA A 61 43.46 1.57 -20.17
N SER A 62 43.51 1.97 -18.90
CA SER A 62 42.49 1.69 -17.87
C SER A 62 42.19 2.98 -17.11
N PRO A 63 41.40 3.90 -17.69
CA PRO A 63 41.11 5.19 -17.09
C PRO A 63 40.30 5.02 -15.80
N SER A 64 40.60 5.79 -14.77
CA SER A 64 39.84 5.77 -13.52
C SER A 64 38.39 6.27 -13.75
N PRO A 65 37.40 5.79 -12.98
CA PRO A 65 36.01 6.27 -13.07
C PRO A 65 35.87 7.80 -12.94
N ASP A 66 36.65 8.45 -12.07
CA ASP A 66 36.61 9.91 -11.92
C ASP A 66 37.17 10.66 -13.12
N LEU A 67 38.19 10.12 -13.79
CA LEU A 67 38.69 10.67 -15.05
C LEU A 67 37.60 10.60 -16.13
N LEU A 68 36.93 9.45 -16.26
CA LEU A 68 35.85 9.26 -17.21
C LEU A 68 34.66 10.20 -16.93
N ASP A 69 34.22 10.31 -15.67
CA ASP A 69 33.11 11.20 -15.31
C ASP A 69 33.45 12.67 -15.54
N HIS A 70 34.66 13.11 -15.14
CA HIS A 70 35.10 14.49 -15.37
C HIS A 70 35.29 14.80 -16.85
N LEU A 71 35.74 13.83 -17.65
CA LEU A 71 35.86 13.98 -19.10
C LEU A 71 34.49 14.09 -19.76
N ALA A 72 33.57 13.18 -19.44
CA ALA A 72 32.19 13.24 -19.92
C ALA A 72 31.53 14.59 -19.57
N PHE A 73 31.65 15.03 -18.31
CA PHE A 73 31.16 16.34 -17.86
C PHE A 73 31.77 17.52 -18.64
N THR A 74 33.08 17.46 -18.90
CA THR A 74 33.79 18.49 -19.65
C THR A 74 33.29 18.56 -21.09
N LEU A 75 33.13 17.42 -21.76
CA LEU A 75 32.62 17.34 -23.13
C LEU A 75 31.15 17.79 -23.22
N HIS A 76 30.30 17.39 -22.26
CA HIS A 76 28.92 17.85 -22.16
C HIS A 76 28.85 19.38 -22.03
N SER A 77 29.69 19.96 -21.17
CA SER A 77 29.75 21.41 -20.97
C SER A 77 30.12 22.17 -22.25
N SER A 78 30.78 21.50 -23.21
CA SER A 78 31.13 22.01 -24.53
C SER A 78 30.19 21.56 -25.65
N GLY A 79 29.09 20.86 -25.33
CA GLY A 79 28.13 20.35 -26.31
C GLY A 79 28.63 19.18 -27.16
N LEU A 80 29.77 18.57 -26.81
CA LEU A 80 30.43 17.50 -27.56
C LEU A 80 29.91 16.11 -27.15
N TYR A 81 28.60 15.90 -27.18
CA TYR A 81 27.96 14.68 -26.67
C TYR A 81 28.36 13.39 -27.41
N HIS A 82 28.52 13.45 -28.74
CA HIS A 82 28.98 12.30 -29.53
C HIS A 82 30.40 11.85 -29.14
N GLN A 83 31.27 12.79 -28.76
CA GLN A 83 32.60 12.44 -28.25
C GLN A 83 32.55 11.93 -26.80
N ALA A 84 31.58 12.40 -26.01
CA ALA A 84 31.43 12.00 -24.60
C ALA A 84 30.91 10.56 -24.46
N GLN A 85 30.01 10.14 -25.34
CA GLN A 85 29.25 8.90 -25.21
C GLN A 85 30.10 7.63 -25.03
N PRO A 86 31.21 7.39 -25.78
CA PRO A 86 32.06 6.22 -25.53
C PRO A 86 32.63 6.18 -24.12
N TYR A 87 33.06 7.34 -23.58
CA TYR A 87 33.56 7.45 -22.21
C TYR A 87 32.46 7.22 -21.17
N CYS A 88 31.22 7.60 -21.47
CA CYS A 88 30.06 7.28 -20.62
C CYS A 88 29.80 5.77 -20.57
N VAL A 89 29.91 5.07 -21.72
CA VAL A 89 29.78 3.60 -21.79
C VAL A 89 30.89 2.93 -20.98
N ASP A 90 32.14 3.38 -21.12
CA ASP A 90 33.26 2.87 -20.33
C ASP A 90 33.07 3.13 -18.83
N LEU A 91 32.49 4.27 -18.44
CA LEU A 91 32.17 4.58 -17.05
C LEU A 91 31.10 3.65 -16.49
N VAL A 92 30.05 3.34 -17.27
CA VAL A 92 29.04 2.34 -16.90
C VAL A 92 29.68 0.97 -16.68
N ARG A 93 30.61 0.55 -17.54
CA ARG A 93 31.31 -0.74 -17.39
C ARG A 93 32.24 -0.76 -16.19
N ALA A 94 32.90 0.35 -15.89
CA ALA A 94 33.83 0.45 -14.78
C ALA A 94 33.11 0.50 -13.42
N CYS A 95 31.90 1.08 -13.35
CA CYS A 95 31.12 1.24 -12.13
C CYS A 95 29.62 0.93 -12.36
N PRO A 96 29.26 -0.34 -12.65
CA PRO A 96 27.89 -0.72 -13.01
C PRO A 96 26.89 -0.58 -11.87
N ASP A 97 27.35 -0.45 -10.62
CA ASP A 97 26.49 -0.24 -9.44
C ASP A 97 26.26 1.25 -9.12
N SER A 98 26.93 2.15 -9.83
CA SER A 98 26.79 3.61 -9.63
C SER A 98 25.84 4.23 -10.65
N HIS A 99 25.02 5.19 -10.22
CA HIS A 99 24.17 5.96 -11.13
C HIS A 99 24.96 6.93 -12.04
N ARG A 100 26.21 7.31 -11.69
CA ARG A 100 26.99 8.36 -12.40
C ARG A 100 27.16 8.05 -13.89
N GLY A 101 27.61 6.83 -14.22
CA GLY A 101 27.82 6.41 -15.60
C GLY A 101 26.54 6.44 -16.43
N PHE A 102 25.48 5.85 -15.88
CA PHE A 102 24.16 5.84 -16.53
C PHE A 102 23.61 7.24 -16.72
N LEU A 103 23.76 8.13 -15.74
CA LEU A 103 23.29 9.52 -15.84
C LEU A 103 24.01 10.29 -16.94
N ARG A 104 25.34 10.16 -17.04
CA ARG A 104 26.13 10.77 -18.12
C ARG A 104 25.75 10.20 -19.48
N LEU A 105 25.59 8.89 -19.58
CA LEU A 105 25.16 8.25 -20.81
C LEU A 105 23.77 8.73 -21.23
N ALA A 106 22.86 8.87 -20.27
CA ALA A 106 21.49 9.32 -20.51
C ALA A 106 21.43 10.78 -21.00
N ASP A 107 22.18 11.69 -20.37
CA ASP A 107 22.28 13.09 -20.80
C ASP A 107 22.86 13.20 -22.23
N ALA A 108 23.90 12.42 -22.54
CA ALA A 108 24.51 12.38 -23.88
C ALA A 108 23.53 11.86 -24.92
N ALA A 109 22.92 10.69 -24.67
CA ALA A 109 21.95 10.06 -25.56
C ALA A 109 20.74 10.97 -25.83
N LEU A 110 20.21 11.63 -24.79
CA LEU A 110 19.09 12.57 -24.93
C LEU A 110 19.47 13.75 -25.86
N SER A 111 20.68 14.28 -25.70
CA SER A 111 21.20 15.39 -26.52
C SER A 111 21.47 14.98 -27.97
N LEU A 112 21.72 13.69 -28.22
CA LEU A 112 21.91 13.10 -29.55
C LEU A 112 20.60 12.58 -30.18
N HIS A 113 19.46 12.76 -29.51
CA HIS A 113 18.15 12.23 -29.94
C HIS A 113 18.08 10.69 -29.99
N GLU A 114 18.92 10.01 -29.20
CA GLU A 114 18.89 8.56 -29.00
C GLU A 114 17.98 8.21 -27.82
N PHE A 115 16.68 8.47 -27.99
CA PHE A 115 15.72 8.45 -26.88
C PHE A 115 15.57 7.09 -26.20
N LYS A 116 15.79 5.96 -26.90
CA LYS A 116 15.72 4.62 -26.28
C LYS A 116 16.93 4.36 -25.39
N LEU A 117 18.13 4.73 -25.83
CA LEU A 117 19.31 4.64 -24.98
C LEU A 117 19.16 5.56 -23.76
N ALA A 118 18.65 6.78 -23.97
CA ALA A 118 18.40 7.74 -22.89
C ALA A 118 17.40 7.21 -21.86
N ILE A 119 16.22 6.72 -22.29
CA ILE A 119 15.18 6.26 -21.36
C ILE A 119 15.62 5.05 -20.54
N LEU A 120 16.35 4.10 -21.14
CA LEU A 120 16.89 2.94 -20.42
C LEU A 120 17.98 3.35 -19.44
N SER A 121 18.84 4.29 -19.83
CA SER A 121 19.92 4.79 -18.98
C SER A 121 19.40 5.60 -17.79
N TYR A 122 18.41 6.47 -17.97
CA TYR A 122 17.75 7.16 -16.85
C TYR A 122 17.04 6.18 -15.91
N GLY A 123 16.39 5.15 -16.45
CA GLY A 123 15.81 4.08 -15.62
C GLY A 123 16.89 3.40 -14.78
N CYS A 124 18.01 2.99 -15.39
CA CYS A 124 19.12 2.38 -14.67
C CYS A 124 19.76 3.29 -13.63
N ALA A 125 19.87 4.59 -13.92
CA ALA A 125 20.36 5.60 -12.97
C ALA A 125 19.41 5.74 -11.77
N PHE A 126 18.10 5.74 -12.01
CA PHE A 126 17.08 5.77 -10.96
C PHE A 126 17.18 4.56 -10.02
N GLU A 127 17.29 3.34 -10.57
CA GLU A 127 17.46 2.11 -9.77
C GLU A 127 18.68 2.17 -8.83
N ARG A 128 19.68 2.98 -9.18
CA ARG A 128 20.95 3.14 -8.47
C ARG A 128 21.06 4.46 -7.69
N SER A 129 19.95 5.20 -7.59
CA SER A 129 19.87 6.47 -6.85
C SER A 129 19.04 6.34 -5.58
N ALA A 130 18.94 5.15 -4.97
CA ALA A 130 18.14 4.88 -3.78
C ALA A 130 18.44 5.81 -2.58
N HIS A 131 19.63 6.42 -2.55
CA HIS A 131 20.06 7.37 -1.51
C HIS A 131 20.19 8.83 -2.02
N ASP A 132 19.85 9.10 -3.29
CA ASP A 132 19.96 10.43 -3.91
C ASP A 132 18.64 10.82 -4.59
N GLU A 133 17.77 11.45 -3.80
CA GLU A 133 16.46 11.89 -4.24
C GLU A 133 16.53 12.94 -5.38
N ARG A 134 17.59 13.75 -5.42
CA ARG A 134 17.78 14.75 -6.49
C ARG A 134 18.00 14.07 -7.83
N VAL A 135 18.84 13.03 -7.84
CA VAL A 135 19.06 12.21 -9.05
C VAL A 135 17.81 11.45 -9.43
N ALA A 136 17.10 10.85 -8.46
CA ALA A 136 15.84 10.14 -8.72
C ALA A 136 14.80 11.06 -9.40
N ASN A 137 14.55 12.23 -8.84
CA ASN A 137 13.62 13.23 -9.38
C ASN A 137 14.07 13.77 -10.75
N TYR A 138 15.37 13.97 -10.94
CA TYR A 138 15.91 14.36 -12.25
C TYR A 138 15.68 13.26 -13.30
N CYS A 139 15.95 12.00 -12.96
CA CYS A 139 15.71 10.86 -13.85
C CYS A 139 14.25 10.78 -14.25
N ILE A 140 13.31 10.88 -13.30
CA ILE A 140 11.86 10.93 -13.57
C ILE A 140 11.52 12.00 -14.61
N LYS A 141 11.96 13.24 -14.37
CA LYS A 141 11.68 14.36 -15.27
C LYS A 141 12.19 14.08 -16.69
N LYS A 142 13.36 13.46 -16.79
CA LYS A 142 13.99 13.12 -18.07
C LYS A 142 13.38 11.90 -18.75
N LEU A 143 12.89 10.92 -17.98
CA LEU A 143 12.10 9.80 -18.50
C LEU A 143 10.83 10.32 -19.20
N LEU A 144 10.13 11.29 -18.61
CA LEU A 144 8.96 11.94 -19.23
C LEU A 144 9.31 12.70 -20.52
N GLU A 145 10.48 13.32 -20.58
CA GLU A 145 10.99 13.97 -21.79
C GLU A 145 11.25 12.95 -22.90
N CYS A 146 11.88 11.81 -22.57
CA CYS A 146 12.14 10.72 -23.51
C CYS A 146 10.85 10.05 -23.99
N ALA A 147 9.86 9.87 -23.11
CA ALA A 147 8.59 9.20 -23.41
C ALA A 147 7.74 9.89 -24.47
N LYS A 148 8.07 11.13 -24.84
CA LYS A 148 7.46 11.83 -25.98
C LYS A 148 7.89 11.25 -27.33
N PHE A 149 9.02 10.56 -27.37
CA PHE A 149 9.69 10.09 -28.59
C PHE A 149 9.91 8.58 -28.64
N THR A 150 9.81 7.89 -27.50
CA THR A 150 9.98 6.43 -27.43
C THR A 150 9.07 5.78 -26.38
N GLU A 151 8.79 4.49 -26.54
CA GLU A 151 7.98 3.73 -25.58
C GLU A 151 8.70 3.48 -24.25
N TRP A 152 7.92 3.13 -23.23
CA TRP A 152 8.43 2.93 -21.87
C TRP A 152 9.29 1.67 -21.74
N GLY A 153 10.31 1.75 -20.90
CA GLY A 153 11.22 0.65 -20.60
C GLY A 153 11.86 0.06 -21.84
N SER A 154 11.94 -1.26 -21.85
CA SER A 154 12.59 -2.04 -22.92
C SER A 154 11.66 -2.38 -24.09
N VAL A 155 10.50 -1.73 -24.21
CA VAL A 155 9.63 -1.85 -25.38
C VAL A 155 10.16 -0.92 -26.47
N MET A 156 10.57 -1.45 -27.62
CA MET A 156 11.26 -0.65 -28.64
C MET A 156 11.02 -1.10 -30.08
N GLN A 157 11.22 -0.19 -31.03
CA GLN A 157 11.23 -0.48 -32.46
C GLN A 157 12.58 -1.04 -32.91
N GLN A 158 12.62 -1.67 -34.08
CA GLN A 158 13.85 -2.24 -34.64
C GLN A 158 14.97 -1.19 -34.80
N ALA A 159 14.64 0.04 -35.20
CA ALA A 159 15.63 1.10 -35.38
C ALA A 159 16.25 1.57 -34.05
N GLU A 160 15.49 1.49 -32.96
CA GLU A 160 15.93 1.88 -31.62
C GLU A 160 16.93 0.89 -31.01
N LEU A 161 16.89 -0.38 -31.44
CA LEU A 161 17.89 -1.38 -31.04
C LEU A 161 19.31 -0.96 -31.43
N MET A 162 19.47 -0.25 -32.55
CA MET A 162 20.78 0.24 -33.01
C MET A 162 21.39 1.30 -32.09
N GLN A 163 20.58 1.90 -31.19
CA GLN A 163 21.07 2.87 -30.21
C GLN A 163 21.71 2.19 -29.00
N ILE A 164 21.53 0.87 -28.82
CA ILE A 164 21.94 0.16 -27.61
C ILE A 164 23.35 -0.41 -27.79
N PRO A 165 24.34 0.00 -26.98
CA PRO A 165 25.67 -0.58 -27.08
C PRO A 165 25.69 -2.01 -26.55
N ASP A 166 26.12 -2.96 -27.38
CA ASP A 166 26.16 -4.40 -27.05
C ASP A 166 26.92 -4.69 -25.74
N SER A 167 27.97 -3.91 -25.45
CA SER A 167 28.83 -4.07 -24.28
C SER A 167 28.13 -3.82 -22.94
N ILE A 168 26.99 -3.12 -22.93
CA ILE A 168 26.21 -2.80 -21.72
C ILE A 168 24.71 -3.13 -21.88
N ALA A 169 24.31 -3.79 -22.97
CA ALA A 169 22.91 -4.09 -23.26
C ALA A 169 22.23 -4.90 -22.13
N SER A 170 22.92 -5.87 -21.55
CA SER A 170 22.41 -6.68 -20.43
C SER A 170 22.13 -5.84 -19.18
N LEU A 171 22.92 -4.79 -18.94
CA LEU A 171 22.71 -3.85 -17.83
C LEU A 171 21.54 -2.91 -18.10
N LEU A 172 21.36 -2.47 -19.35
CA LEU A 172 20.27 -1.56 -19.74
C LEU A 172 18.90 -2.24 -19.79
N PHE A 173 18.86 -3.54 -20.08
CA PHE A 173 17.61 -4.31 -20.15
C PHE A 173 17.14 -4.88 -18.81
N THR A 174 17.76 -4.47 -17.69
CA THR A 174 17.26 -4.82 -16.37
C THR A 174 15.85 -4.28 -16.16
N SER A 175 15.00 -5.12 -15.56
CA SER A 175 13.63 -4.74 -15.20
C SER A 175 13.62 -3.58 -14.23
N TRP A 176 12.86 -2.52 -14.54
CA TRP A 176 12.62 -1.42 -13.61
C TRP A 176 11.86 -1.90 -12.37
N CYS A 177 12.22 -1.40 -11.19
CA CYS A 177 11.57 -1.76 -9.93
C CYS A 177 10.11 -1.28 -9.87
N GLN A 178 9.36 -1.85 -8.95
CA GLN A 178 7.96 -1.49 -8.74
C GLN A 178 7.80 -0.03 -8.29
N ALA A 179 8.76 0.52 -7.55
CA ALA A 179 8.74 1.91 -7.11
C ALA A 179 8.75 2.88 -8.31
N LEU A 180 9.68 2.68 -9.26
CA LEU A 180 9.74 3.48 -10.49
C LEU A 180 8.46 3.31 -11.31
N ARG A 181 8.00 2.08 -11.51
CA ARG A 181 6.76 1.81 -12.27
C ARG A 181 5.55 2.46 -11.63
N SER A 182 5.44 2.45 -10.30
CA SER A 182 4.34 3.09 -9.61
C SER A 182 4.39 4.60 -9.78
N GLN A 183 5.54 5.21 -9.51
CA GLN A 183 5.72 6.64 -9.68
C GLN A 183 5.36 7.09 -11.10
N LEU A 184 5.82 6.39 -12.15
CA LEU A 184 5.47 6.72 -13.52
C LEU A 184 3.96 6.59 -13.80
N GLY A 185 3.30 5.59 -13.20
CA GLY A 185 1.86 5.39 -13.32
C GLY A 185 1.01 6.42 -12.57
N ASP A 186 1.55 7.04 -11.52
CA ASP A 186 0.87 8.02 -10.66
C ASP A 186 1.10 9.48 -11.14
N MET A 187 1.92 9.70 -12.17
CA MET A 187 2.26 11.04 -12.67
C MET A 187 1.18 11.63 -13.58
N ASP A 188 1.03 12.96 -13.48
CA ASP A 188 0.22 13.76 -14.40
C ASP A 188 0.93 13.91 -15.77
N PHE A 189 0.84 12.88 -16.60
CA PHE A 189 1.49 12.81 -17.91
C PHE A 189 0.48 12.45 -18.99
N VAL A 190 0.29 13.38 -19.93
CA VAL A 190 -0.46 13.13 -21.16
C VAL A 190 0.49 12.57 -22.22
N PRO A 191 0.32 11.32 -22.68
CA PRO A 191 1.16 10.76 -23.72
C PRO A 191 1.04 11.54 -25.02
N THR A 192 2.17 11.82 -25.66
CA THR A 192 2.23 12.52 -26.97
C THR A 192 2.85 11.66 -28.06
N LEU A 193 3.49 10.54 -27.69
CA LEU A 193 4.16 9.67 -28.65
C LEU A 193 3.15 9.06 -29.62
N GLN A 194 3.26 9.44 -30.89
CA GLN A 194 2.54 8.82 -31.98
C GLN A 194 3.45 7.79 -32.67
N LEU A 195 3.05 6.51 -32.64
CA LEU A 195 3.73 5.46 -33.38
C LEU A 195 2.84 5.01 -34.53
N GLU A 196 3.45 4.72 -35.69
CA GLU A 196 2.71 4.05 -36.76
C GLU A 196 2.21 2.70 -36.24
N PRO A 197 0.88 2.48 -36.22
CA PRO A 197 0.33 1.33 -35.52
C PRO A 197 0.92 -0.01 -36.03
N ARG A 198 1.18 -0.14 -37.34
CA ARG A 198 1.62 -1.41 -37.92
C ARG A 198 3.10 -1.72 -37.72
N LEU A 199 3.90 -0.77 -37.22
CA LEU A 199 5.31 -1.03 -36.96
C LEU A 199 5.47 -2.03 -35.79
N PRO A 200 6.34 -3.05 -35.92
CA PRO A 200 6.55 -4.03 -34.89
C PRO A 200 7.31 -3.43 -33.70
N LEU A 201 6.83 -3.75 -32.50
CA LEU A 201 7.54 -3.48 -31.25
C LEU A 201 8.16 -4.77 -30.72
N TYR A 202 9.29 -4.64 -30.06
CA TYR A 202 10.09 -5.73 -29.53
C TYR A 202 10.38 -5.53 -28.05
N ILE A 203 10.58 -6.64 -27.34
CA ILE A 203 11.18 -6.68 -26.01
C ILE A 203 12.43 -7.57 -26.06
N PRO A 204 13.47 -7.29 -25.26
CA PRO A 204 14.66 -8.13 -25.21
C PRO A 204 14.34 -9.51 -24.61
N THR A 205 15.07 -10.53 -25.06
CA THR A 205 15.09 -11.86 -24.42
C THR A 205 16.52 -12.42 -24.47
N ALA A 206 16.79 -13.52 -23.76
CA ALA A 206 18.12 -14.12 -23.68
C ALA A 206 18.71 -14.60 -25.03
N GLN A 207 17.86 -14.86 -26.04
CA GLN A 207 18.29 -15.39 -27.34
C GLN A 207 18.15 -14.35 -28.46
N SER A 208 16.97 -13.74 -28.58
CA SER A 208 16.66 -12.75 -29.63
C SER A 208 15.50 -11.84 -29.22
N PRO A 209 15.43 -10.59 -29.68
CA PRO A 209 14.30 -9.71 -29.40
C PRO A 209 12.96 -10.36 -29.77
N PHE A 210 12.03 -10.43 -28.83
CA PHE A 210 10.70 -11.00 -29.05
C PHE A 210 9.76 -9.95 -29.63
N LYS A 211 9.08 -10.29 -30.73
CA LYS A 211 8.15 -9.40 -31.43
C LYS A 211 6.77 -9.44 -30.77
N LEU A 212 6.34 -8.32 -30.22
CA LEU A 212 5.00 -8.19 -29.64
C LEU A 212 3.92 -8.22 -30.73
N PRO A 213 2.70 -8.71 -30.41
CA PRO A 213 1.56 -8.56 -31.31
C PRO A 213 1.28 -7.08 -31.60
N ARG A 214 0.69 -6.84 -32.78
CA ARG A 214 0.57 -5.50 -33.35
C ARG A 214 -0.17 -4.54 -32.41
N TRP A 215 0.14 -3.27 -32.55
CA TRP A 215 -0.55 -2.20 -31.85
C TRP A 215 -0.45 -2.30 -30.33
N PHE A 216 0.64 -2.81 -29.77
CA PHE A 216 0.87 -2.60 -28.34
C PHE A 216 1.08 -1.10 -28.06
N ARG A 217 0.43 -0.56 -27.02
CA ARG A 217 0.67 0.78 -26.48
C ARG A 217 0.32 0.83 -24.99
N TRP A 218 1.15 1.50 -24.21
CA TRP A 218 0.75 1.97 -22.87
C TRP A 218 -0.15 3.20 -23.02
N LEU A 219 -1.34 3.15 -22.41
CA LEU A 219 -2.18 4.34 -22.22
C LEU A 219 -1.81 5.04 -20.92
N VAL A 220 -1.66 4.25 -19.86
CA VAL A 220 -1.11 4.67 -18.57
C VAL A 220 0.07 3.73 -18.27
N PRO A 221 1.30 4.25 -18.15
CA PRO A 221 2.51 3.43 -18.07
C PRO A 221 2.42 2.45 -16.89
N TYR A 222 2.71 1.17 -17.16
CA TYR A 222 2.65 0.09 -16.17
C TYR A 222 1.30 0.01 -15.42
N HIS A 223 0.20 0.44 -16.04
CA HIS A 223 -1.13 0.36 -15.46
C HIS A 223 -2.19 -0.11 -16.47
N LEU A 224 -2.26 0.52 -17.64
CA LEU A 224 -3.21 0.17 -18.70
C LEU A 224 -2.50 0.13 -20.06
N ALA A 225 -2.54 -1.03 -20.70
CA ALA A 225 -2.06 -1.22 -22.06
C ALA A 225 -3.17 -1.72 -23.00
N ILE A 226 -3.01 -1.45 -24.29
CA ILE A 226 -3.92 -1.94 -25.33
C ILE A 226 -3.15 -2.57 -26.49
N MET A 227 -3.69 -3.65 -27.07
CA MET A 227 -3.08 -4.33 -28.21
C MET A 227 -4.07 -5.07 -29.12
N SER A 228 -3.56 -5.63 -30.23
CA SER A 228 -4.29 -6.62 -31.03
C SER A 228 -4.19 -8.03 -30.43
N THR A 229 -5.05 -8.94 -30.89
CA THR A 229 -5.18 -10.30 -30.34
C THR A 229 -3.84 -11.05 -30.24
N PRO A 230 -3.47 -11.54 -29.04
CA PRO A 230 -2.43 -12.55 -28.86
C PRO A 230 -2.76 -13.81 -29.67
N LYS A 231 -1.78 -14.34 -30.40
CA LYS A 231 -1.96 -15.45 -31.34
C LYS A 231 -1.33 -16.75 -30.87
N HIS A 232 -0.38 -16.69 -29.95
CA HIS A 232 0.34 -17.87 -29.45
C HIS A 232 0.53 -17.79 -27.93
N GLU A 233 0.89 -18.91 -27.31
CA GLU A 233 1.14 -18.98 -25.86
C GLU A 233 2.33 -18.13 -25.44
N GLU A 234 3.33 -18.03 -26.30
CA GLU A 234 4.54 -17.21 -26.14
C GLU A 234 4.20 -15.72 -26.03
N ASP A 235 3.12 -15.27 -26.67
CA ASP A 235 2.65 -13.88 -26.53
C ASP A 235 2.22 -13.63 -25.07
N ILE A 236 1.53 -14.58 -24.43
CA ILE A 236 1.13 -14.49 -23.02
C ILE A 236 2.37 -14.52 -22.11
N ALA A 237 3.37 -15.34 -22.43
CA ALA A 237 4.63 -15.37 -21.69
C ALA A 237 5.39 -14.03 -21.79
N ALA A 238 5.39 -13.40 -22.97
CA ALA A 238 5.99 -12.08 -23.17
C ALA A 238 5.29 -10.98 -22.36
N LEU A 239 3.96 -11.01 -22.28
CA LEU A 239 3.17 -10.06 -21.47
C LEU A 239 3.50 -10.15 -19.97
N VAL A 240 3.75 -11.35 -19.47
CA VAL A 240 4.13 -11.60 -18.05
C VAL A 240 5.58 -11.24 -17.76
N SER A 241 6.43 -11.19 -18.79
CA SER A 241 7.87 -10.96 -18.61
C SER A 241 8.15 -9.73 -17.74
N PRO A 242 9.29 -9.70 -17.01
CA PRO A 242 9.65 -8.54 -16.19
C PRO A 242 9.63 -7.21 -16.97
N HIS A 243 9.83 -7.24 -18.30
CA HIS A 243 9.78 -6.06 -19.17
C HIS A 243 8.40 -5.39 -19.24
N LEU A 244 7.31 -6.16 -19.20
CA LEU A 244 5.94 -5.66 -19.33
C LEU A 244 5.14 -5.78 -18.02
N GLY A 245 5.27 -6.93 -17.34
CA GLY A 245 4.65 -7.19 -16.05
C GLY A 245 3.12 -7.21 -16.05
N ILE A 246 2.46 -7.48 -17.18
CA ILE A 246 1.00 -7.55 -17.27
C ILE A 246 0.47 -8.69 -16.39
N ARG A 247 -0.53 -8.40 -15.54
CA ARG A 247 -1.14 -9.40 -14.64
C ARG A 247 -2.55 -9.83 -15.06
N HIS A 248 -3.19 -9.09 -15.97
CA HIS A 248 -4.51 -9.46 -16.48
C HIS A 248 -4.72 -9.10 -17.95
N VAL A 249 -5.42 -9.98 -18.66
CA VAL A 249 -5.84 -9.80 -20.06
C VAL A 249 -7.35 -9.70 -20.15
N LEU A 250 -7.86 -8.64 -20.76
CA LEU A 250 -9.27 -8.49 -21.12
C LEU A 250 -9.46 -8.87 -22.60
N THR A 251 -10.16 -9.98 -22.83
CA THR A 251 -10.46 -10.52 -24.16
C THR A 251 -11.84 -10.08 -24.64
N LEU A 252 -11.86 -9.23 -25.67
CA LEU A 252 -13.11 -8.70 -26.26
C LEU A 252 -13.57 -9.43 -27.55
N THR A 253 -12.78 -10.38 -28.06
CA THR A 253 -13.04 -11.08 -29.33
C THR A 253 -14.14 -12.14 -29.19
N ALA A 254 -15.37 -11.81 -29.54
CA ALA A 254 -16.51 -12.73 -29.47
C ALA A 254 -16.32 -14.01 -30.30
N GLU A 255 -15.64 -13.89 -31.43
CA GLU A 255 -15.44 -14.92 -32.43
C GLU A 255 -14.39 -15.98 -32.05
N GLU A 256 -13.36 -15.59 -31.30
CA GLU A 256 -12.21 -16.44 -31.01
C GLU A 256 -11.68 -16.11 -29.60
N PRO A 257 -12.11 -16.86 -28.56
CA PRO A 257 -11.60 -16.70 -27.20
C PRO A 257 -10.19 -17.27 -27.09
N LEU A 258 -9.34 -16.61 -26.27
CA LEU A 258 -8.00 -17.12 -26.00
C LEU A 258 -8.06 -18.48 -25.26
N PRO A 259 -7.23 -19.47 -25.64
CA PRO A 259 -7.20 -20.78 -24.99
C PRO A 259 -6.87 -20.67 -23.49
N LYS A 260 -7.72 -21.26 -22.63
CA LYS A 260 -7.52 -21.25 -21.16
C LYS A 260 -6.16 -21.80 -20.72
N LYS A 261 -5.66 -22.83 -21.43
CA LYS A 261 -4.37 -23.47 -21.15
C LYS A 261 -3.18 -22.50 -21.19
N TRP A 262 -3.25 -21.42 -21.98
CA TRP A 262 -2.16 -20.45 -22.06
C TRP A 262 -1.92 -19.71 -20.74
N PHE A 263 -2.91 -19.68 -19.85
CA PHE A 263 -2.85 -19.00 -18.55
C PHE A 263 -2.52 -19.96 -17.39
N HIS A 264 -2.52 -21.28 -17.61
CA HIS A 264 -2.27 -22.26 -16.55
C HIS A 264 -0.82 -22.16 -16.04
N GLY A 265 -0.64 -22.16 -14.72
CA GLY A 265 0.67 -22.09 -14.07
C GLY A 265 1.41 -20.75 -14.26
N LYS A 266 0.75 -19.72 -14.82
CA LYS A 266 1.33 -18.41 -15.04
C LYS A 266 0.66 -17.37 -14.13
N PRO A 267 1.39 -16.33 -13.69
CA PRO A 267 0.86 -15.27 -12.85
C PRO A 267 0.07 -14.21 -13.64
N ILE A 268 -0.79 -14.66 -14.55
CA ILE A 268 -1.63 -13.82 -15.39
C ILE A 268 -3.00 -14.45 -15.54
N THR A 269 -4.03 -13.63 -15.47
CA THR A 269 -5.43 -14.08 -15.57
C THR A 269 -6.13 -13.46 -16.78
N ASN A 270 -7.27 -14.03 -17.18
CA ASN A 270 -8.02 -13.57 -18.35
C ASN A 270 -9.50 -13.41 -18.04
N THR A 271 -10.07 -12.25 -18.40
CA THR A 271 -11.51 -12.01 -18.42
C THR A 271 -12.00 -12.01 -19.86
N PHE A 272 -12.96 -12.89 -20.16
CA PHE A 272 -13.61 -12.95 -21.47
C PHE A 272 -14.94 -12.20 -21.46
N LEU A 273 -15.01 -11.08 -22.19
CA LEU A 273 -16.22 -10.28 -22.40
C LEU A 273 -16.46 -10.10 -23.90
N PRO A 274 -17.20 -11.03 -24.56
CA PRO A 274 -17.36 -11.01 -26.00
C PRO A 274 -18.11 -9.74 -26.43
N VAL A 275 -17.50 -8.98 -27.35
CA VAL A 275 -18.12 -7.85 -28.04
C VAL A 275 -18.12 -8.15 -29.54
N GLU A 276 -19.27 -8.04 -30.19
CA GLU A 276 -19.39 -8.30 -31.63
C GLU A 276 -18.54 -7.32 -32.44
N ASN A 277 -18.11 -7.77 -33.62
CA ASN A 277 -17.31 -6.93 -34.52
C ASN A 277 -18.02 -5.61 -34.82
N TYR A 278 -17.25 -4.52 -34.78
CA TYR A 278 -17.72 -3.16 -35.06
C TYR A 278 -18.81 -2.62 -34.10
N CYS A 279 -19.15 -3.36 -33.04
CA CYS A 279 -20.05 -2.90 -32.01
C CYS A 279 -19.28 -2.34 -30.80
N PRO A 280 -19.87 -1.42 -30.02
CA PRO A 280 -19.39 -1.08 -28.68
C PRO A 280 -19.77 -2.18 -27.66
N PRO A 281 -19.13 -2.22 -26.49
CA PRO A 281 -19.64 -2.97 -25.34
C PRO A 281 -21.01 -2.43 -24.88
N SER A 282 -21.73 -3.18 -24.05
CA SER A 282 -22.90 -2.67 -23.31
C SER A 282 -22.47 -1.81 -22.10
N LEU A 283 -23.40 -1.06 -21.50
CA LEU A 283 -23.11 -0.30 -20.26
C LEU A 283 -22.65 -1.22 -19.13
N GLU A 284 -23.30 -2.37 -18.97
CA GLU A 284 -22.99 -3.34 -17.92
C GLU A 284 -21.65 -4.03 -18.16
N GLN A 285 -21.32 -4.32 -19.43
CA GLN A 285 -19.97 -4.78 -19.79
C GLN A 285 -18.93 -3.71 -19.45
N MET A 286 -19.22 -2.43 -19.72
CA MET A 286 -18.31 -1.33 -19.39
C MET A 286 -18.14 -1.16 -17.88
N ASP A 287 -19.22 -1.28 -17.09
CA ASP A 287 -19.19 -1.28 -15.62
C ASP A 287 -18.31 -2.41 -15.07
N LEU A 288 -18.38 -3.61 -15.67
CA LEU A 288 -17.53 -4.74 -15.29
C LEU A 288 -16.06 -4.51 -15.67
N ILE A 289 -15.80 -3.99 -16.86
CA ILE A 289 -14.42 -3.65 -17.29
C ILE A 289 -13.80 -2.66 -16.34
N MET A 290 -14.58 -1.65 -15.98
CA MET A 290 -14.24 -0.62 -15.03
C MET A 290 -13.88 -1.23 -13.66
N SER A 291 -14.66 -2.17 -13.13
CA SER A 291 -14.35 -2.81 -11.85
C SER A 291 -13.09 -3.67 -11.85
N LEU A 292 -12.54 -4.05 -13.02
CA LEU A 292 -11.26 -4.75 -13.09
C LEU A 292 -10.08 -3.88 -12.62
N PHE A 293 -10.22 -2.55 -12.67
CA PHE A 293 -9.18 -1.63 -12.21
C PHE A 293 -9.15 -1.45 -10.68
N ASP A 294 -10.20 -1.90 -9.98
CA ASP A 294 -10.26 -1.85 -8.51
C ASP A 294 -9.47 -3.00 -7.86
N ASP A 295 -9.04 -3.97 -8.66
CA ASP A 295 -8.32 -5.16 -8.22
C ASP A 295 -6.83 -5.03 -8.57
N GLU A 296 -6.02 -4.61 -7.61
CA GLU A 296 -4.58 -4.42 -7.80
C GLU A 296 -3.85 -5.69 -8.28
N THR A 297 -4.41 -6.87 -7.98
CA THR A 297 -3.84 -8.15 -8.44
C THR A 297 -3.97 -8.33 -9.96
N LYS A 298 -4.87 -7.57 -10.61
CA LYS A 298 -5.09 -7.59 -12.06
C LYS A 298 -4.35 -6.49 -12.82
N LEU A 299 -3.91 -5.44 -12.15
CA LEU A 299 -3.11 -4.38 -12.75
C LEU A 299 -1.67 -4.86 -12.92
N PRO A 300 -0.86 -4.41 -13.90
CA PRO A 300 -1.26 -3.70 -15.09
C PRO A 300 -2.21 -4.55 -15.95
N LEU A 301 -3.28 -3.92 -16.42
CA LEU A 301 -4.32 -4.54 -17.23
C LEU A 301 -4.02 -4.32 -18.72
N LEU A 302 -4.15 -5.38 -19.52
CA LEU A 302 -4.09 -5.33 -20.97
C LEU A 302 -5.46 -5.56 -21.59
N VAL A 303 -5.91 -4.64 -22.46
CA VAL A 303 -7.13 -4.82 -23.25
C VAL A 303 -6.80 -5.16 -24.70
N HIS A 304 -7.38 -6.24 -25.23
CA HIS A 304 -7.17 -6.60 -26.64
C HIS A 304 -8.46 -6.86 -27.43
N CYS A 305 -8.34 -6.78 -28.75
CA CYS A 305 -9.38 -7.18 -29.70
C CYS A 305 -8.76 -7.64 -31.04
N GLY A 306 -9.59 -8.12 -31.98
CA GLY A 306 -9.18 -8.64 -33.31
C GLY A 306 -8.44 -7.66 -34.24
N GLY A 307 -8.28 -6.41 -33.80
CA GLY A 307 -7.60 -5.33 -34.51
C GLY A 307 -8.39 -4.76 -35.71
N GLY A 308 -8.56 -3.43 -35.77
CA GLY A 308 -9.23 -2.73 -36.87
C GLY A 308 -10.74 -2.83 -36.77
N LYS A 309 -11.24 -3.10 -35.56
CA LYS A 309 -12.66 -3.33 -35.24
C LYS A 309 -13.18 -2.38 -34.15
N GLY A 310 -12.34 -1.45 -33.68
CA GLY A 310 -12.70 -0.39 -32.72
C GLY A 310 -12.97 -0.81 -31.27
N ARG A 311 -13.25 -2.09 -30.96
CA ARG A 311 -13.65 -2.58 -29.61
C ARG A 311 -12.73 -2.14 -28.46
N ALA A 312 -11.43 -2.46 -28.53
CA ALA A 312 -10.46 -2.06 -27.51
C ALA A 312 -10.28 -0.53 -27.45
N GLY A 313 -10.42 0.15 -28.59
CA GLY A 313 -10.39 1.62 -28.66
C GLY A 313 -11.61 2.27 -27.98
N THR A 314 -12.80 1.67 -28.08
CA THR A 314 -13.99 2.13 -27.37
C THR A 314 -13.82 2.02 -25.86
N VAL A 315 -13.28 0.90 -25.38
CA VAL A 315 -12.96 0.71 -23.96
C VAL A 315 -11.92 1.73 -23.48
N ALA A 316 -10.84 1.92 -24.25
CA ALA A 316 -9.82 2.92 -23.96
C ALA A 316 -10.40 4.34 -23.89
N ALA A 317 -11.25 4.74 -24.83
CA ALA A 317 -11.87 6.06 -24.81
C ALA A 317 -12.84 6.24 -23.64
N CYS A 318 -13.59 5.21 -23.25
CA CYS A 318 -14.43 5.26 -22.04
C CYS A 318 -13.59 5.38 -20.75
N TYR A 319 -12.41 4.75 -20.70
CA TYR A 319 -11.45 4.92 -19.61
C TYR A 319 -10.89 6.34 -19.56
N LEU A 320 -10.39 6.86 -20.69
CA LEU A 320 -9.85 8.22 -20.77
C LEU A 320 -10.91 9.27 -20.45
N ALA A 321 -12.16 9.04 -20.89
CA ALA A 321 -13.27 9.91 -20.51
C ALA A 321 -13.52 9.91 -19.00
N ALA A 322 -13.38 8.76 -18.33
CA ALA A 322 -13.57 8.67 -16.89
C ALA A 322 -12.40 9.29 -16.09
N TYR A 323 -11.16 8.98 -16.45
CA TYR A 323 -9.99 9.22 -15.58
C TYR A 323 -8.85 10.03 -16.23
N GLY A 324 -8.96 10.40 -17.51
CA GLY A 324 -7.83 10.93 -18.27
C GLY A 324 -6.70 9.89 -18.43
N PHE A 325 -5.45 10.36 -18.47
CA PHE A 325 -4.25 9.53 -18.62
C PHE A 325 -3.63 9.09 -17.28
N HIS A 326 -4.45 9.02 -16.24
CA HIS A 326 -4.01 8.70 -14.87
C HIS A 326 -4.69 7.45 -14.35
N ARG A 327 -4.24 6.94 -13.20
CA ARG A 327 -4.90 5.84 -12.50
C ARG A 327 -6.27 6.27 -11.97
N PRO A 328 -7.21 5.31 -11.78
CA PRO A 328 -8.49 5.62 -11.17
C PRO A 328 -8.34 6.28 -9.80
N THR A 329 -9.07 7.36 -9.57
CA THR A 329 -9.20 8.01 -8.27
C THR A 329 -10.39 7.41 -7.50
N ALA A 330 -10.29 7.34 -6.17
CA ALA A 330 -11.31 6.70 -5.32
C ALA A 330 -12.72 7.34 -5.43
N HIS A 331 -12.81 8.60 -5.87
CA HIS A 331 -14.05 9.38 -5.90
C HIS A 331 -14.23 10.16 -7.22
N GLN A 332 -14.21 9.47 -8.35
CA GLN A 332 -14.52 10.09 -9.64
C GLN A 332 -16.05 10.16 -9.86
N GLU A 333 -16.65 11.32 -9.61
CA GLU A 333 -18.10 11.53 -9.78
C GLU A 333 -18.51 11.92 -11.21
N ARG A 334 -17.57 12.46 -12.00
CA ARG A 334 -17.81 13.04 -13.32
C ARG A 334 -16.74 12.57 -14.30
N PRO A 335 -17.02 12.50 -15.62
CA PRO A 335 -15.99 12.28 -16.62
C PRO A 335 -14.94 13.40 -16.56
N GLU A 336 -13.66 13.02 -16.53
CA GLU A 336 -12.50 13.93 -16.61
C GLU A 336 -12.42 14.60 -17.99
N LEU A 337 -12.69 13.83 -19.05
CA LEU A 337 -12.71 14.31 -20.42
C LEU A 337 -14.11 14.17 -21.02
N THR A 338 -14.46 15.09 -21.91
CA THR A 338 -15.65 14.91 -22.73
C THR A 338 -15.45 13.72 -23.68
N ALA A 339 -16.54 13.10 -24.14
CA ALA A 339 -16.43 11.99 -25.09
C ALA A 339 -15.65 12.37 -26.36
N PRO A 340 -15.88 13.53 -27.01
CA PRO A 340 -15.05 13.99 -28.12
C PRO A 340 -13.57 14.14 -27.77
N ASP A 341 -13.24 14.74 -26.62
CA ASP A 341 -11.84 14.97 -26.21
C ASP A 341 -11.11 13.66 -25.92
N ALA A 342 -11.79 12.71 -25.27
CA ALA A 342 -11.24 11.38 -25.00
C ALA A 342 -10.94 10.61 -26.31
N ILE A 343 -11.86 10.68 -27.28
CA ILE A 343 -11.71 10.06 -28.60
C ILE A 343 -10.56 10.72 -29.37
N ALA A 344 -10.51 12.06 -29.39
CA ALA A 344 -9.47 12.83 -30.06
C ALA A 344 -8.09 12.53 -29.46
N SER A 345 -7.97 12.56 -28.14
CA SER A 345 -6.73 12.26 -27.42
C SER A 345 -6.23 10.85 -27.69
N LEU A 346 -7.12 9.85 -27.71
CA LEU A 346 -6.76 8.49 -28.07
C LEU A 346 -6.27 8.38 -29.52
N ARG A 347 -6.94 9.05 -30.46
CA ARG A 347 -6.57 9.04 -31.89
C ARG A 347 -5.23 9.73 -32.16
N LEU A 348 -4.85 10.74 -31.36
CA LEU A 348 -3.55 11.40 -31.47
C LEU A 348 -2.40 10.43 -31.22
N ILE A 349 -2.45 9.65 -30.15
CA ILE A 349 -1.38 8.70 -29.79
C ILE A 349 -1.52 7.34 -30.49
N ARG A 350 -2.73 7.01 -30.93
CA ARG A 350 -3.07 5.75 -31.57
C ARG A 350 -4.10 5.94 -32.70
N PRO A 351 -3.63 6.37 -33.89
CA PRO A 351 -4.48 6.56 -35.06
C PRO A 351 -5.29 5.31 -35.43
N GLY A 352 -6.54 5.49 -35.85
CA GLY A 352 -7.46 4.39 -36.19
C GLY A 352 -8.17 3.75 -34.99
N SER A 353 -8.03 4.30 -33.78
CA SER A 353 -8.86 3.89 -32.65
C SER A 353 -10.30 4.37 -32.84
N ILE A 354 -11.26 3.46 -32.61
CA ILE A 354 -12.71 3.64 -32.80
C ILE A 354 -13.07 3.83 -34.28
N GLU A 355 -13.87 2.90 -34.83
CA GLU A 355 -14.04 2.73 -36.29
C GLU A 355 -15.46 3.10 -36.77
N THR A 356 -16.43 3.19 -35.86
CA THR A 356 -17.84 3.41 -36.23
C THR A 356 -18.48 4.52 -35.42
N SER A 357 -19.45 5.22 -36.02
CA SER A 357 -20.27 6.23 -35.33
C SER A 357 -21.04 5.66 -34.14
N ARG A 358 -21.44 4.37 -34.21
CA ARG A 358 -22.08 3.67 -33.09
C ARG A 358 -21.15 3.55 -31.88
N GLN A 359 -19.87 3.29 -32.11
CA GLN A 359 -18.87 3.23 -31.04
C GLN A 359 -18.60 4.62 -30.44
N GLU A 360 -18.51 5.67 -31.25
CA GLU A 360 -18.36 7.05 -30.77
C GLU A 360 -19.58 7.49 -29.94
N ALA A 361 -20.79 7.25 -30.43
CA ALA A 361 -22.04 7.55 -29.71
C ALA A 361 -22.14 6.80 -28.37
N PHE A 362 -21.58 5.60 -28.29
CA PHE A 362 -21.52 4.86 -27.03
C PHE A 362 -20.64 5.54 -25.99
N VAL A 363 -19.48 6.11 -26.36
CA VAL A 363 -18.63 6.86 -25.41
C VAL A 363 -19.43 8.02 -24.79
N SER A 364 -20.20 8.75 -25.58
CA SER A 364 -21.10 9.80 -25.08
C SER A 364 -22.21 9.27 -24.16
N THR A 365 -22.76 8.10 -24.49
CA THR A 365 -23.77 7.41 -23.66
C THR A 365 -23.18 7.00 -22.31
N TRP A 366 -21.95 6.49 -22.31
CA TRP A 366 -21.19 6.14 -21.12
C TRP A 366 -20.88 7.37 -20.24
N CYS A 367 -20.37 8.46 -20.81
CA CYS A 367 -20.15 9.71 -20.08
C CYS A 367 -21.45 10.23 -19.47
N SER A 368 -22.56 10.13 -20.20
CA SER A 368 -23.89 10.51 -19.71
C SER A 368 -24.35 9.63 -18.56
N ALA A 369 -24.02 8.33 -18.58
CA ALA A 369 -24.33 7.42 -17.48
C ALA A 369 -23.57 7.80 -16.20
N ILE A 370 -22.27 8.10 -16.31
CA ILE A 370 -21.44 8.59 -15.20
C ILE A 370 -22.06 9.87 -14.61
N TRP A 371 -22.36 10.86 -15.45
CA TRP A 371 -22.99 12.10 -15.03
C TRP A 371 -24.30 11.91 -14.27
N LYS A 372 -25.17 11.02 -14.76
CA LYS A 372 -26.48 10.76 -14.15
C LYS A 372 -26.34 10.08 -12.79
N ARG A 373 -25.41 9.13 -12.66
CA ARG A 373 -25.20 8.39 -11.40
C ARG A 373 -24.19 9.04 -10.45
N ARG A 374 -23.52 10.11 -10.88
CA ARG A 374 -22.41 10.77 -10.16
C ARG A 374 -21.31 9.79 -9.71
N SER A 375 -21.00 8.81 -10.54
CA SER A 375 -20.00 7.79 -10.24
C SER A 375 -19.55 7.08 -11.51
N VAL A 376 -18.29 6.64 -11.58
CA VAL A 376 -17.81 5.74 -12.65
C VAL A 376 -18.29 4.31 -12.43
N ARG A 377 -18.87 3.97 -11.27
CA ARG A 377 -19.47 2.67 -10.99
C ARG A 377 -20.97 2.81 -10.73
N PRO A 378 -21.79 1.80 -11.03
CA PRO A 378 -23.16 1.78 -10.57
C PRO A 378 -23.18 1.54 -9.05
N ASP A 379 -24.10 2.20 -8.35
CA ASP A 379 -24.38 1.85 -6.96
C ASP A 379 -24.92 0.42 -6.92
N LEU A 380 -24.24 -0.43 -6.15
CA LEU A 380 -24.74 -1.77 -5.90
C LEU A 380 -25.87 -1.69 -4.87
N PRO A 381 -26.98 -2.41 -5.09
CA PRO A 381 -28.02 -2.55 -4.08
C PRO A 381 -27.40 -3.04 -2.77
N SER A 382 -27.87 -2.50 -1.64
CA SER A 382 -27.34 -2.88 -0.34
C SER A 382 -27.50 -4.37 -0.07
N GLU A 383 -26.47 -4.95 0.53
CA GLU A 383 -26.53 -6.33 1.01
C GLU A 383 -27.47 -6.42 2.22
N PRO A 384 -28.28 -7.49 2.35
CA PRO A 384 -29.06 -7.71 3.55
C PRO A 384 -28.15 -7.81 4.78
N PRO A 385 -28.57 -7.28 5.94
CA PRO A 385 -27.78 -7.39 7.16
C PRO A 385 -27.54 -8.86 7.53
N PRO A 386 -26.45 -9.18 8.24
CA PRO A 386 -26.21 -10.52 8.75
C PRO A 386 -27.41 -11.04 9.55
N CYS A 387 -27.84 -12.26 9.24
CA CYS A 387 -28.93 -12.93 9.92
C CYS A 387 -28.59 -14.42 10.11
N SER A 388 -29.21 -15.05 11.10
CA SER A 388 -29.10 -16.50 11.31
C SER A 388 -29.86 -17.29 10.25
N LEU A 389 -29.59 -18.59 10.16
CA LEU A 389 -30.31 -19.52 9.30
C LEU A 389 -31.77 -19.73 9.75
N GLU A 390 -32.71 -19.64 8.80
CA GLU A 390 -34.10 -20.01 9.00
C GLU A 390 -34.34 -21.44 8.49
N ILE A 391 -34.59 -22.38 9.40
CA ILE A 391 -34.78 -23.81 9.06
C ILE A 391 -36.21 -24.22 9.37
N SER A 392 -36.92 -24.74 8.37
CA SER A 392 -38.19 -25.45 8.53
C SER A 392 -37.96 -26.95 8.37
N GLY A 393 -38.43 -27.78 9.30
CA GLY A 393 -38.20 -29.24 9.29
C GLY A 393 -36.97 -29.67 10.10
N THR A 394 -36.31 -30.76 9.71
CA THR A 394 -35.16 -31.31 10.45
C THR A 394 -33.91 -31.34 9.58
N LEU A 395 -32.94 -30.47 9.88
CA LEU A 395 -31.63 -30.45 9.25
C LEU A 395 -30.61 -31.17 10.14
N ASP A 396 -30.17 -32.35 9.71
CA ASP A 396 -29.02 -33.05 10.28
C ASP A 396 -27.93 -33.16 9.21
N ALA A 397 -26.88 -32.33 9.35
CA ALA A 397 -25.81 -32.19 8.37
C ALA A 397 -25.07 -33.50 8.05
N GLY A 398 -25.06 -34.47 8.98
CA GLY A 398 -24.45 -35.78 8.77
C GLY A 398 -25.24 -36.67 7.81
N THR A 399 -26.55 -36.42 7.66
CA THR A 399 -27.48 -37.29 6.91
C THR A 399 -27.98 -36.70 5.59
N VAL A 400 -27.55 -35.49 5.23
CA VAL A 400 -27.99 -34.84 3.98
C VAL A 400 -27.41 -35.57 2.76
N ASP A 401 -28.27 -36.17 1.94
CA ASP A 401 -27.87 -36.88 0.72
C ASP A 401 -28.02 -36.03 -0.56
N LEU A 402 -28.99 -35.10 -0.56
CA LEU A 402 -29.33 -34.25 -1.71
C LEU A 402 -29.67 -32.82 -1.26
N LEU A 403 -29.00 -31.85 -1.88
CA LEU A 403 -29.33 -30.43 -1.80
C LEU A 403 -29.94 -29.94 -3.11
N VAL A 404 -31.16 -29.44 -3.05
CA VAL A 404 -31.83 -28.75 -4.16
C VAL A 404 -31.74 -27.26 -3.92
N LEU A 405 -30.94 -26.54 -4.72
CA LEU A 405 -30.81 -25.10 -4.59
C LEU A 405 -31.99 -24.39 -5.29
N VAL A 406 -32.55 -23.36 -4.66
CA VAL A 406 -33.70 -22.60 -5.16
C VAL A 406 -33.40 -21.11 -5.05
N GLY A 407 -33.70 -20.33 -6.08
CA GLY A 407 -33.54 -18.87 -6.07
C GLY A 407 -33.26 -18.28 -7.45
N LEU A 408 -33.36 -16.97 -7.58
CA LEU A 408 -33.15 -16.26 -8.85
C LEU A 408 -31.68 -16.29 -9.33
N PRO A 409 -31.40 -16.07 -10.63
CA PRO A 409 -30.04 -15.80 -11.08
C PRO A 409 -29.42 -14.65 -10.27
N GLY A 410 -28.19 -14.82 -9.78
CA GLY A 410 -27.54 -13.83 -8.90
C GLY A 410 -27.85 -13.95 -7.41
N ALA A 411 -28.73 -14.87 -6.97
CA ALA A 411 -29.06 -15.05 -5.55
C ALA A 411 -27.96 -15.68 -4.67
N GLY A 412 -26.78 -16.02 -5.23
CA GLY A 412 -25.66 -16.59 -4.46
C GLY A 412 -25.51 -18.12 -4.53
N LYS A 413 -26.39 -18.84 -5.23
CA LYS A 413 -26.35 -20.31 -5.38
C LYS A 413 -24.99 -20.86 -5.82
N SER A 414 -24.45 -20.36 -6.93
CA SER A 414 -23.16 -20.84 -7.44
C SER A 414 -22.00 -20.49 -6.52
N TRP A 415 -22.09 -19.40 -5.73
CA TRP A 415 -21.09 -19.10 -4.71
C TRP A 415 -21.12 -20.17 -3.61
N PHE A 416 -22.32 -20.51 -3.12
CA PHE A 416 -22.53 -21.54 -2.10
C PHE A 416 -22.01 -22.90 -2.55
N THR A 417 -22.34 -23.31 -3.79
CA THR A 417 -21.85 -24.56 -4.36
C THR A 417 -20.32 -24.58 -4.45
N ARG A 418 -19.69 -23.48 -4.90
CA ARG A 418 -18.23 -23.38 -4.99
C ARG A 418 -17.58 -23.40 -3.61
N ALA A 419 -18.19 -22.75 -2.61
CA ALA A 419 -17.70 -22.76 -1.24
C ALA A 419 -17.74 -24.16 -0.62
N LEU A 420 -18.82 -24.93 -0.84
CA LEU A 420 -18.89 -26.33 -0.40
C LEU A 420 -17.84 -27.20 -1.10
N LEU A 421 -17.75 -27.13 -2.43
CA LEU A 421 -16.78 -27.90 -3.20
C LEU A 421 -15.33 -27.54 -2.86
N ALA A 422 -15.05 -26.27 -2.53
CA ALA A 422 -13.71 -25.85 -2.15
C ALA A 422 -13.29 -26.41 -0.78
N ARG A 423 -14.24 -26.59 0.14
CA ARG A 423 -13.99 -27.11 1.50
C ARG A 423 -14.03 -28.63 1.58
N ASP A 424 -14.82 -29.27 0.74
CA ASP A 424 -14.98 -30.73 0.69
C ASP A 424 -15.20 -31.20 -0.76
N PRO A 425 -14.15 -31.19 -1.60
CA PRO A 425 -14.25 -31.56 -3.01
C PRO A 425 -14.56 -33.04 -3.23
N ALA A 426 -14.25 -33.90 -2.26
CA ALA A 426 -14.50 -35.34 -2.33
C ALA A 426 -15.91 -35.73 -1.86
N GLY A 427 -16.50 -34.98 -0.92
CA GLY A 427 -17.80 -35.28 -0.33
C GLY A 427 -19.00 -34.77 -1.13
N TRP A 428 -18.82 -33.83 -2.07
CA TRP A 428 -19.90 -33.22 -2.83
C TRP A 428 -19.76 -33.40 -4.35
N ARG A 429 -20.85 -33.80 -5.00
CA ARG A 429 -20.99 -33.76 -6.45
C ARG A 429 -21.96 -32.66 -6.87
N ARG A 430 -21.54 -31.79 -7.78
CA ARG A 430 -22.38 -30.75 -8.37
C ARG A 430 -23.01 -31.23 -9.69
N ILE A 431 -24.32 -31.09 -9.78
CA ILE A 431 -25.10 -31.19 -11.02
C ILE A 431 -25.56 -29.79 -11.36
N SER A 432 -25.10 -29.24 -12.49
CA SER A 432 -25.36 -27.86 -12.93
C SER A 432 -25.80 -27.87 -14.39
N GLN A 433 -26.97 -27.30 -14.68
CA GLN A 433 -27.40 -27.13 -16.07
C GLN A 433 -26.55 -26.11 -16.81
N ASP A 434 -26.00 -25.11 -16.10
CA ASP A 434 -25.09 -24.13 -16.71
C ASP A 434 -23.80 -24.80 -17.20
N ASP A 435 -23.39 -25.90 -16.57
CA ASP A 435 -22.18 -26.66 -16.92
C ASP A 435 -22.47 -27.67 -18.05
N SER A 436 -23.60 -28.38 -17.99
CA SER A 436 -23.97 -29.42 -18.95
C SER A 436 -24.64 -28.89 -20.22
N GLY A 437 -25.19 -27.68 -20.17
CA GLY A 437 -26.01 -27.07 -21.23
C GLY A 437 -27.37 -27.74 -21.45
N SER A 438 -27.72 -28.78 -20.69
CA SER A 438 -28.89 -29.63 -20.97
C SER A 438 -29.63 -30.03 -19.69
N ARG A 439 -30.94 -29.74 -19.67
CA ARG A 439 -31.86 -30.22 -18.62
C ARG A 439 -31.87 -31.75 -18.57
N THR A 440 -31.96 -32.41 -19.73
CA THR A 440 -31.98 -33.87 -19.84
C THR A 440 -30.69 -34.51 -19.31
N ALA A 441 -29.55 -33.84 -19.46
CA ALA A 441 -28.30 -34.31 -18.86
C ALA A 441 -28.41 -34.29 -17.32
N CYS A 442 -28.93 -33.21 -16.73
CA CYS A 442 -29.15 -33.15 -15.28
C CYS A 442 -30.16 -34.20 -14.78
N GLU A 443 -31.25 -34.43 -15.51
CA GLU A 443 -32.25 -35.48 -15.21
C GLU A 443 -31.64 -36.88 -15.21
N ARG A 444 -30.74 -37.15 -16.17
CA ARG A 444 -29.99 -38.40 -16.19
C ARG A 444 -29.04 -38.50 -14.99
N GLU A 445 -28.29 -37.44 -14.67
CA GLU A 445 -27.30 -37.50 -13.59
C GLU A 445 -27.93 -37.65 -12.20
N ILE A 446 -29.04 -36.97 -11.93
CA ILE A 446 -29.69 -37.01 -10.61
C ILE A 446 -30.34 -38.37 -10.31
N GLY A 447 -30.64 -39.17 -11.34
CA GLY A 447 -31.20 -40.51 -11.19
C GLY A 447 -30.23 -41.55 -10.62
N TYR A 448 -28.92 -41.26 -10.54
CA TYR A 448 -27.90 -42.20 -10.07
C TYR A 448 -27.36 -41.84 -8.68
N LYS A 449 -27.36 -42.80 -7.74
CA LYS A 449 -26.69 -42.67 -6.44
C LYS A 449 -25.18 -42.72 -6.61
N TYR A 450 -24.46 -41.77 -6.02
CA TYR A 450 -23.01 -41.80 -5.96
C TYR A 450 -22.54 -42.61 -4.74
N ALA A 451 -21.55 -43.49 -4.93
CA ALA A 451 -21.20 -44.53 -3.95
C ALA A 451 -20.79 -43.98 -2.58
N ASN A 452 -20.13 -42.81 -2.51
CA ASN A 452 -19.54 -42.26 -1.28
C ASN A 452 -19.70 -40.72 -1.14
N GLY A 453 -20.75 -40.12 -1.72
CA GLY A 453 -20.86 -38.65 -1.71
C GLY A 453 -22.29 -38.12 -1.78
N ARG A 454 -22.43 -36.84 -1.45
CA ARG A 454 -23.68 -36.08 -1.44
C ARG A 454 -23.87 -35.34 -2.75
N THR A 455 -25.12 -35.11 -3.16
CA THR A 455 -25.42 -34.45 -4.45
C THR A 455 -25.95 -33.03 -4.23
N LEU A 456 -25.44 -32.08 -5.01
CA LEU A 456 -25.92 -30.70 -5.12
C LEU A 456 -26.54 -30.46 -6.49
N LEU A 457 -27.82 -30.14 -6.55
CA LEU A 457 -28.48 -29.66 -7.75
C LEU A 457 -28.44 -28.12 -7.80
N ASP A 458 -27.48 -27.57 -8.54
CA ASP A 458 -27.27 -26.13 -8.71
C ASP A 458 -28.06 -25.61 -9.93
N ARG A 459 -29.30 -25.20 -9.67
CA ARG A 459 -30.22 -24.58 -10.63
C ARG A 459 -31.08 -23.52 -9.94
N CYS A 460 -31.86 -22.75 -10.69
CA CYS A 460 -32.78 -21.76 -10.11
C CYS A 460 -34.02 -22.40 -9.48
N ASN A 461 -34.52 -23.52 -10.04
CA ASN A 461 -35.61 -24.34 -9.49
C ASN A 461 -36.83 -23.52 -8.99
N THR A 462 -37.22 -22.51 -9.77
CA THR A 462 -38.22 -21.49 -9.39
C THR A 462 -39.63 -22.07 -9.28
N ALA A 463 -40.00 -23.01 -10.14
CA ALA A 463 -41.31 -23.66 -10.14
C ALA A 463 -41.38 -24.90 -9.24
N ALA A 464 -42.47 -25.08 -8.50
CA ALA A 464 -42.72 -26.26 -7.66
C ALA A 464 -42.85 -27.56 -8.49
N THR A 465 -43.43 -27.47 -9.69
CA THR A 465 -43.56 -28.61 -10.62
C THR A 465 -42.20 -29.16 -11.06
N ASP A 466 -41.22 -28.28 -11.27
CA ASP A 466 -39.85 -28.69 -11.59
C ASP A 466 -39.18 -29.39 -10.41
N ARG A 467 -39.36 -28.86 -9.18
CA ARG A 467 -38.80 -29.47 -7.96
C ARG A 467 -39.34 -30.86 -7.70
N LYS A 468 -40.62 -31.08 -7.95
CA LYS A 468 -41.25 -32.41 -7.87
C LYS A 468 -40.57 -33.42 -8.79
N VAL A 469 -40.28 -33.06 -10.05
CA VAL A 469 -39.59 -33.95 -11.00
C VAL A 469 -38.21 -34.36 -10.47
N TRP A 470 -37.44 -33.44 -9.87
CA TRP A 470 -36.12 -33.77 -9.30
C TRP A 470 -36.21 -34.77 -8.15
N LEU A 471 -37.20 -34.59 -7.27
CA LEU A 471 -37.42 -35.49 -6.15
C LEU A 471 -37.88 -36.86 -6.61
N ASP A 472 -38.80 -36.94 -7.58
CA ASP A 472 -39.28 -38.19 -8.16
C ASP A 472 -38.14 -38.99 -8.81
N LEU A 473 -37.23 -38.32 -9.53
CA LEU A 473 -36.05 -38.96 -10.12
C LEU A 473 -35.04 -39.47 -9.08
N ALA A 474 -34.91 -38.78 -7.95
CA ALA A 474 -33.99 -39.14 -6.87
C ALA A 474 -34.58 -40.14 -5.86
N ALA A 475 -35.88 -40.43 -5.92
CA ALA A 475 -36.64 -41.15 -4.90
C ALA A 475 -36.07 -42.54 -4.54
N ASN A 476 -35.39 -43.21 -5.49
CA ASN A 476 -34.83 -44.55 -5.28
C ASN A 476 -33.56 -44.56 -4.40
N TRP A 477 -32.96 -43.40 -4.13
CA TRP A 477 -31.69 -43.34 -3.40
C TRP A 477 -31.61 -42.26 -2.32
N VAL A 478 -32.40 -41.19 -2.43
CA VAL A 478 -32.39 -40.08 -1.49
C VAL A 478 -33.19 -40.42 -0.23
N VAL A 479 -32.61 -40.20 0.95
CA VAL A 479 -33.30 -40.42 2.24
C VAL A 479 -33.64 -39.09 2.91
N ALA A 480 -32.72 -38.12 2.84
CA ALA A 480 -32.92 -36.78 3.41
C ALA A 480 -32.70 -35.67 2.37
N PRO A 481 -33.65 -35.42 1.46
CA PRO A 481 -33.59 -34.28 0.55
C PRO A 481 -33.81 -32.98 1.30
N VAL A 482 -32.92 -32.00 1.10
CA VAL A 482 -33.02 -30.67 1.70
C VAL A 482 -33.08 -29.60 0.60
N CYS A 483 -34.02 -28.66 0.74
CA CYS A 483 -34.11 -27.49 -0.11
C CYS A 483 -33.32 -26.34 0.50
N VAL A 484 -32.41 -25.71 -0.26
CA VAL A 484 -31.73 -24.47 0.15
C VAL A 484 -32.27 -23.32 -0.70
N TRP A 485 -33.10 -22.49 -0.08
CA TRP A 485 -33.75 -21.36 -0.72
C TRP A 485 -32.99 -20.06 -0.45
N PHE A 486 -32.40 -19.50 -1.50
CA PHE A 486 -31.76 -18.19 -1.49
C PHE A 486 -32.81 -17.11 -1.75
N ASP A 487 -33.22 -16.47 -0.67
CA ASP A 487 -34.30 -15.48 -0.64
C ASP A 487 -33.73 -14.07 -0.59
N TYR A 488 -33.26 -13.62 -1.76
CA TYR A 488 -32.71 -12.28 -1.95
C TYR A 488 -33.63 -11.46 -2.86
N ASP A 489 -33.64 -10.15 -2.65
CA ASP A 489 -34.39 -9.22 -3.46
C ASP A 489 -34.02 -9.32 -4.96
N LYS A 490 -35.02 -9.11 -5.82
CA LYS A 490 -34.88 -9.20 -7.28
C LYS A 490 -33.83 -8.22 -7.81
N VAL A 491 -33.83 -6.97 -7.34
CA VAL A 491 -32.93 -5.92 -7.82
C VAL A 491 -31.49 -6.27 -7.46
N LEU A 492 -31.25 -6.77 -6.25
CA LEU A 492 -29.94 -7.26 -5.83
C LEU A 492 -29.48 -8.47 -6.65
N CYS A 493 -30.37 -9.43 -6.90
CA CYS A 493 -30.09 -10.59 -7.75
C CYS A 493 -29.71 -10.17 -9.18
N GLU A 494 -30.46 -9.24 -9.77
CA GLU A 494 -30.18 -8.69 -11.09
C GLU A 494 -28.81 -8.00 -11.11
N ALA A 495 -28.53 -7.10 -10.17
CA ALA A 495 -27.25 -6.40 -10.08
C ALA A 495 -26.07 -7.37 -9.97
N ARG A 496 -26.15 -8.38 -9.10
CA ARG A 496 -25.13 -9.43 -8.97
C ARG A 496 -24.95 -10.23 -10.26
N ALA A 497 -26.04 -10.54 -10.96
CA ALA A 497 -25.98 -11.27 -12.22
C ALA A 497 -25.35 -10.44 -13.35
N GLN A 498 -25.57 -9.11 -13.37
CA GLN A 498 -24.93 -8.20 -14.32
C GLN A 498 -23.42 -8.11 -14.12
N MET A 499 -22.96 -8.18 -12.87
CA MET A 499 -21.54 -8.09 -12.51
C MET A 499 -20.77 -9.42 -12.71
N ARG A 500 -21.41 -10.47 -13.22
CA ARG A 500 -20.78 -11.79 -13.40
C ARG A 500 -20.13 -11.90 -14.78
N SER A 501 -18.81 -11.96 -14.82
CA SER A 501 -18.07 -12.33 -16.05
C SER A 501 -18.09 -13.85 -16.27
N GLY A 502 -18.07 -14.28 -17.55
CA GLY A 502 -17.86 -15.68 -17.92
C GLY A 502 -19.00 -16.67 -17.63
N HIS A 503 -20.26 -16.21 -17.48
CA HIS A 503 -21.39 -17.14 -17.48
C HIS A 503 -21.51 -17.85 -18.83
N PRO A 504 -21.64 -19.19 -18.91
CA PRO A 504 -21.68 -19.92 -20.18
C PRO A 504 -22.79 -19.46 -21.13
N THR A 505 -23.95 -19.10 -20.57
CA THR A 505 -25.19 -18.86 -21.33
C THR A 505 -25.83 -17.47 -21.11
N LEU A 506 -25.37 -16.68 -20.13
CA LEU A 506 -26.06 -15.46 -19.68
C LEU A 506 -25.08 -14.28 -19.55
N PRO A 507 -24.66 -13.67 -20.68
CA PRO A 507 -23.75 -12.54 -20.65
C PRO A 507 -24.42 -11.28 -20.06
N PRO A 508 -23.65 -10.37 -19.42
CA PRO A 508 -24.16 -9.08 -18.93
C PRO A 508 -24.91 -8.29 -20.01
N GLY A 509 -25.95 -7.57 -19.59
CA GLY A 509 -26.82 -6.76 -20.44
C GLY A 509 -28.30 -7.18 -20.37
N SER A 510 -29.01 -7.02 -21.49
CA SER A 510 -30.47 -7.26 -21.57
C SER A 510 -30.86 -8.71 -21.32
N ARG A 511 -30.01 -9.68 -21.67
CA ARG A 511 -30.28 -11.11 -21.45
C ARG A 511 -30.44 -11.45 -19.97
N VAL A 512 -29.58 -10.90 -19.10
CA VAL A 512 -29.68 -11.07 -17.64
C VAL A 512 -31.01 -10.52 -17.13
N ARG A 513 -31.37 -9.28 -17.50
CA ARG A 513 -32.63 -8.65 -17.06
C ARG A 513 -33.85 -9.48 -17.42
N ASN A 514 -33.91 -9.90 -18.68
CA ASN A 514 -35.03 -10.67 -19.19
C ASN A 514 -35.15 -12.02 -18.47
N ALA A 515 -34.03 -12.71 -18.24
CA ALA A 515 -34.01 -14.00 -17.55
C ALA A 515 -34.45 -13.86 -16.07
N VAL A 516 -33.93 -12.88 -15.33
CA VAL A 516 -34.31 -12.64 -13.93
C VAL A 516 -35.79 -12.26 -13.84
N ALA A 517 -36.28 -11.37 -14.72
CA ALA A 517 -37.68 -10.96 -14.74
C ALA A 517 -38.63 -12.15 -15.03
N GLN A 518 -38.29 -13.00 -16.00
CA GLN A 518 -39.08 -14.19 -16.32
C GLN A 518 -39.10 -15.17 -15.14
N MET A 519 -37.94 -15.52 -14.60
CA MET A 519 -37.84 -16.49 -13.50
C MET A 519 -38.50 -16.01 -12.21
N HIS A 520 -38.48 -14.69 -11.95
CA HIS A 520 -39.22 -14.10 -10.84
C HIS A 520 -40.74 -14.25 -11.00
N LYS A 521 -41.26 -14.12 -12.23
CA LYS A 521 -42.68 -14.33 -12.51
C LYS A 521 -43.12 -15.78 -12.30
N GLU A 522 -42.23 -16.74 -12.55
CA GLU A 522 -42.46 -18.18 -12.40
C GLU A 522 -42.20 -18.69 -10.96
N PHE A 523 -41.71 -17.83 -10.06
CA PHE A 523 -41.22 -18.25 -8.75
C PHE A 523 -42.35 -18.69 -7.79
N VAL A 524 -42.23 -19.90 -7.24
CA VAL A 524 -43.12 -20.46 -6.22
C VAL A 524 -42.29 -20.84 -4.99
N MET A 525 -42.67 -20.29 -3.83
CA MET A 525 -42.01 -20.52 -2.54
C MET A 525 -41.92 -22.02 -2.20
N PRO A 526 -40.75 -22.55 -1.83
CA PRO A 526 -40.59 -23.96 -1.48
C PRO A 526 -41.19 -24.29 -0.12
N THR A 527 -41.82 -25.46 -0.01
CA THR A 527 -42.45 -25.93 1.24
C THR A 527 -42.12 -27.39 1.56
N LEU A 528 -42.31 -27.81 2.81
CA LEU A 528 -42.14 -29.21 3.23
C LEU A 528 -43.14 -30.17 2.55
N GLN A 529 -44.29 -29.66 2.09
CA GLN A 529 -45.31 -30.48 1.41
C GLN A 529 -44.81 -31.05 0.07
N GLU A 530 -43.73 -30.50 -0.49
CA GLU A 530 -43.12 -30.99 -1.72
C GLU A 530 -42.30 -32.27 -1.53
N GLY A 531 -42.05 -32.71 -0.30
CA GLY A 531 -41.28 -33.92 0.02
C GLY A 531 -39.87 -33.67 0.56
N PHE A 532 -39.51 -32.43 0.89
CA PHE A 532 -38.25 -32.10 1.53
C PHE A 532 -38.27 -32.42 3.03
N LYS A 533 -37.17 -32.94 3.57
CA LYS A 533 -36.99 -33.15 5.03
C LYS A 533 -36.71 -31.84 5.77
N ALA A 534 -36.06 -30.90 5.09
CA ALA A 534 -35.89 -29.53 5.56
C ALA A 534 -35.92 -28.53 4.40
N VAL A 535 -36.40 -27.33 4.69
CA VAL A 535 -36.27 -26.13 3.84
C VAL A 535 -35.45 -25.12 4.62
N VAL A 536 -34.25 -24.82 4.13
CA VAL A 536 -33.31 -23.86 4.71
C VAL A 536 -33.39 -22.57 3.91
N ARG A 537 -33.84 -21.49 4.52
CA ARG A 537 -33.95 -20.17 3.90
C ARG A 537 -32.74 -19.32 4.25
N VAL A 538 -32.08 -18.82 3.20
CA VAL A 538 -30.85 -18.05 3.26
C VAL A 538 -31.13 -16.63 2.76
N LYS A 539 -31.05 -15.65 3.67
CA LYS A 539 -31.33 -14.23 3.39
C LYS A 539 -30.11 -13.31 3.46
N SER A 540 -28.99 -13.82 3.96
CA SER A 540 -27.75 -13.04 4.10
C SER A 540 -26.53 -13.91 3.77
N PHE A 541 -25.42 -13.25 3.44
CA PHE A 541 -24.17 -13.95 3.17
C PHE A 541 -23.64 -14.68 4.41
N ALA A 542 -23.85 -14.10 5.60
CA ALA A 542 -23.53 -14.73 6.88
C ALA A 542 -24.28 -16.06 7.07
N ALA A 543 -25.59 -16.09 6.80
CA ALA A 543 -26.38 -17.32 6.82
C ALA A 543 -25.85 -18.35 5.80
N ALA A 544 -25.50 -17.90 4.58
CA ALA A 544 -24.94 -18.80 3.57
C ALA A 544 -23.61 -19.42 4.03
N ALA A 545 -22.72 -18.62 4.63
CA ALA A 545 -21.43 -19.07 5.16
C ALA A 545 -21.58 -20.01 6.38
N GLU A 546 -22.53 -19.71 7.28
CA GLU A 546 -22.92 -20.58 8.41
C GLU A 546 -23.36 -21.95 7.90
N LEU A 547 -24.21 -21.99 6.85
CA LEU A 547 -24.69 -23.24 6.27
C LEU A 547 -23.55 -24.03 5.62
N VAL A 548 -22.66 -23.38 4.86
CA VAL A 548 -21.45 -24.03 4.32
C VAL A 548 -20.63 -24.63 5.44
N ALA A 549 -20.39 -23.89 6.53
CA ALA A 549 -19.63 -24.39 7.67
C ALA A 549 -20.28 -25.61 8.34
N SER A 550 -21.61 -25.61 8.47
CA SER A 550 -22.34 -26.74 9.07
C SER A 550 -22.32 -28.01 8.21
N LEU A 551 -22.21 -27.86 6.89
CA LEU A 551 -22.26 -28.95 5.91
C LEU A 551 -20.87 -29.47 5.51
N SER A 552 -19.81 -28.75 5.86
CA SER A 552 -18.42 -29.10 5.60
C SER A 552 -17.73 -29.67 6.84
N PRO A 553 -16.63 -30.43 6.69
CA PRO A 553 -15.78 -30.81 7.81
C PRO A 553 -15.28 -29.58 8.60
N PRO A 554 -15.12 -29.69 9.93
CA PRO A 554 -14.61 -28.58 10.74
C PRO A 554 -13.17 -28.23 10.34
N VAL A 555 -12.90 -26.94 10.19
CA VAL A 555 -11.56 -26.44 9.83
C VAL A 555 -10.80 -26.11 11.11
N GLY A 556 -9.80 -26.92 11.45
CA GLY A 556 -8.96 -26.76 12.64
C GLY A 556 -7.48 -26.54 12.32
N VAL A 557 -6.66 -26.67 13.37
CA VAL A 557 -5.19 -26.65 13.24
C VAL A 557 -4.74 -27.80 12.36
N GLU A 558 -4.03 -27.49 11.26
CA GLU A 558 -3.44 -28.51 10.42
C GLU A 558 -2.12 -28.93 11.04
N LYS A 559 -1.99 -30.18 11.49
CA LYS A 559 -0.74 -30.60 12.13
C LYS A 559 0.39 -30.64 11.11
N PHE A 560 1.45 -29.85 11.30
CA PHE A 560 2.63 -29.95 10.43
C PHE A 560 3.21 -31.38 10.54
N PRO A 561 3.29 -32.13 9.42
CA PRO A 561 3.67 -33.54 9.45
C PRO A 561 5.14 -33.72 9.84
N ARG A 562 5.47 -34.87 10.41
CA ARG A 562 6.87 -35.21 10.72
C ARG A 562 7.63 -35.40 9.41
N THR A 563 8.79 -34.76 9.30
CA THR A 563 9.73 -34.95 8.18
C THR A 563 10.65 -36.14 8.47
N SER A 564 10.73 -37.11 7.56
CA SER A 564 11.58 -38.31 7.67
C SER A 564 13.05 -38.01 7.42
N HIS A 565 13.94 -38.83 7.99
CA HIS A 565 15.37 -38.80 7.64
C HIS A 565 15.60 -39.50 6.30
N LEU A 566 16.29 -38.83 5.37
CA LEU A 566 16.72 -39.44 4.12
C LEU A 566 17.94 -40.33 4.33
N ILE A 567 18.86 -39.87 5.17
CA ILE A 567 20.07 -40.59 5.58
C ILE A 567 20.18 -40.45 7.11
N ASN A 568 20.41 -41.58 7.80
CA ASN A 568 20.69 -41.55 9.23
C ASN A 568 22.20 -41.35 9.45
N LEU A 569 22.59 -40.16 9.92
CA LEU A 569 23.98 -39.86 10.30
C LEU A 569 24.27 -40.12 11.78
N GLY A 570 23.33 -40.72 12.53
CA GLY A 570 23.37 -40.82 13.99
C GLY A 570 22.43 -39.84 14.72
N ALA A 571 21.55 -39.17 13.96
CA ALA A 571 20.61 -38.17 14.44
C ALA A 571 19.13 -38.63 14.37
N ALA A 572 18.87 -39.90 14.08
CA ALA A 572 17.52 -40.45 14.06
C ALA A 572 17.19 -41.11 15.42
N THR A 573 15.97 -40.91 15.91
CA THR A 573 15.37 -41.61 17.05
C THR A 573 14.72 -42.92 16.61
N GLU A 574 14.43 -43.86 17.53
CA GLU A 574 13.79 -45.16 17.20
C GLU A 574 12.43 -45.01 16.48
N ASP A 575 11.79 -43.85 16.59
CA ASP A 575 10.51 -43.49 15.95
C ASP A 575 10.64 -42.83 14.55
N ASP A 576 11.85 -42.61 14.04
CA ASP A 576 12.08 -41.92 12.76
C ASP A 576 12.09 -42.93 11.59
N VAL A 577 10.99 -42.96 10.84
CA VAL A 577 10.88 -43.76 9.60
C VAL A 577 11.91 -43.26 8.59
N VAL A 578 12.93 -44.08 8.29
CA VAL A 578 13.85 -43.87 7.18
C VAL A 578 13.04 -43.95 5.88
N ALA A 579 13.08 -42.90 5.06
CA ALA A 579 12.28 -42.86 3.83
C ALA A 579 12.64 -44.06 2.92
N PRO A 580 11.70 -44.96 2.59
CA PRO A 580 12.01 -46.23 1.91
C PRO A 580 12.32 -46.10 0.40
N ARG A 581 12.38 -44.88 -0.14
CA ARG A 581 12.57 -44.63 -1.59
C ARG A 581 13.66 -43.60 -1.83
N GLY A 582 14.57 -43.92 -2.75
CA GLY A 582 15.55 -42.96 -3.27
C GLY A 582 14.87 -41.83 -4.07
N LEU A 583 15.55 -40.69 -4.17
CA LEU A 583 15.11 -39.52 -4.93
C LEU A 583 15.20 -39.80 -6.44
N THR A 584 14.17 -39.45 -7.23
CA THR A 584 14.10 -39.82 -8.66
C THR A 584 13.81 -38.65 -9.62
N GLY A 585 13.37 -37.50 -9.10
CA GLY A 585 12.98 -36.33 -9.88
C GLY A 585 13.81 -35.08 -9.60
N HIS A 586 13.23 -33.92 -9.90
CA HIS A 586 13.83 -32.62 -9.58
C HIS A 586 13.84 -32.41 -8.07
N VAL A 587 14.96 -31.96 -7.52
CA VAL A 587 15.19 -31.80 -6.07
C VAL A 587 15.55 -30.36 -5.75
N VAL A 588 14.93 -29.83 -4.69
CA VAL A 588 15.25 -28.53 -4.08
C VAL A 588 15.73 -28.77 -2.66
N ILE A 589 16.89 -28.22 -2.33
CA ILE A 589 17.53 -28.37 -1.02
C ILE A 589 17.76 -27.00 -0.39
N THR A 590 17.26 -26.81 0.83
CA THR A 590 17.43 -25.59 1.61
C THR A 590 18.18 -25.87 2.91
N GLU A 591 18.77 -24.82 3.48
CA GLU A 591 19.29 -24.88 4.85
C GLU A 591 18.14 -25.21 5.80
N LYS A 592 18.34 -26.20 6.67
CA LYS A 592 17.41 -26.47 7.76
C LYS A 592 17.72 -25.50 8.91
N VAL A 593 16.70 -24.89 9.51
CA VAL A 593 16.84 -23.99 10.67
C VAL A 593 16.12 -24.55 11.90
N ASP A 594 16.63 -24.22 13.08
CA ASP A 594 16.18 -24.70 14.38
C ASP A 594 15.35 -23.64 15.10
N GLY A 595 14.03 -23.79 15.05
CA GLY A 595 13.10 -22.86 15.67
C GLY A 595 11.84 -23.55 16.15
N ALA A 596 10.83 -22.73 16.42
CA ALA A 596 9.50 -23.21 16.71
C ALA A 596 8.66 -23.22 15.42
N ASN A 597 8.28 -24.41 14.97
CA ASN A 597 7.47 -24.58 13.77
C ASN A 597 6.19 -23.74 13.85
N MET A 598 5.99 -22.87 12.86
CA MET A 598 4.89 -21.91 12.85
C MET A 598 4.13 -21.93 11.54
N GLY A 599 2.80 -21.89 11.63
CA GLY A 599 1.89 -21.80 10.50
C GLY A 599 0.96 -20.61 10.63
N PHE A 600 0.78 -19.88 9.53
CA PHE A 600 -0.16 -18.76 9.41
C PHE A 600 -1.28 -19.11 8.44
N TRP A 601 -2.53 -18.83 8.79
CA TRP A 601 -3.71 -19.05 7.95
C TRP A 601 -4.88 -18.14 8.35
N LEU A 602 -5.93 -18.02 7.54
CA LEU A 602 -7.06 -17.13 7.82
C LEU A 602 -8.27 -17.91 8.38
N ALA A 603 -8.87 -17.42 9.45
CA ALA A 603 -10.06 -18.01 10.06
C ALA A 603 -11.23 -18.08 9.06
N PRO A 604 -12.07 -19.14 9.10
CA PRO A 604 -13.08 -19.38 8.07
C PRO A 604 -14.25 -18.38 8.10
N ASP A 605 -14.52 -17.80 9.26
CA ASP A 605 -15.67 -16.98 9.61
C ASP A 605 -15.33 -15.48 9.63
N THR A 606 -14.22 -15.11 10.26
CA THR A 606 -13.80 -13.70 10.42
C THR A 606 -12.76 -13.27 9.39
N GLY A 607 -12.11 -14.22 8.70
CA GLY A 607 -10.94 -13.93 7.86
C GLY A 607 -9.73 -13.43 8.66
N GLU A 608 -9.77 -13.50 9.99
CA GLU A 608 -8.67 -13.07 10.85
C GLU A 608 -7.48 -14.01 10.74
N LEU A 609 -6.28 -13.45 10.81
CA LEU A 609 -5.06 -14.22 10.84
C LEU A 609 -4.98 -15.07 12.12
N ARG A 610 -4.82 -16.38 11.94
CA ARG A 610 -4.58 -17.38 12.99
C ARG A 610 -3.15 -17.88 12.89
N VAL A 611 -2.55 -18.10 14.06
CA VAL A 611 -1.20 -18.64 14.18
C VAL A 611 -1.22 -19.93 14.95
N GLN A 612 -0.55 -20.94 14.39
CA GLN A 612 -0.39 -22.25 15.00
C GLN A 612 1.08 -22.57 15.23
N ASN A 613 1.39 -23.19 16.36
CA ASN A 613 2.63 -23.89 16.58
C ASN A 613 2.37 -25.40 16.51
N ARG A 614 2.86 -26.03 15.44
CA ARG A 614 2.75 -27.46 15.11
C ARG A 614 1.35 -28.07 15.16
N SER A 615 0.72 -28.16 16.33
CA SER A 615 -0.59 -28.79 16.57
C SER A 615 -1.51 -28.00 17.51
N HIS A 616 -1.17 -26.76 17.90
CA HIS A 616 -2.01 -25.90 18.74
C HIS A 616 -1.88 -24.42 18.36
N TYR A 617 -2.83 -23.60 18.80
CA TYR A 617 -2.80 -22.15 18.57
C TYR A 617 -1.80 -21.45 19.48
N VAL A 618 -1.17 -20.39 18.98
CA VAL A 618 -0.26 -19.55 19.75
C VAL A 618 -0.60 -18.06 19.61
N THR A 619 -0.41 -17.33 20.70
CA THR A 619 -0.56 -15.88 20.80
C THR A 619 0.66 -15.28 21.50
N PRO A 620 0.83 -13.95 21.53
CA PRO A 620 1.91 -13.33 22.30
C PRO A 620 1.88 -13.64 23.80
N ALA A 621 0.72 -14.07 24.32
CA ALA A 621 0.56 -14.50 25.72
C ALA A 621 0.93 -15.97 25.96
N SER A 622 1.08 -16.80 24.93
CA SER A 622 1.28 -18.25 25.08
C SER A 622 2.63 -18.62 25.70
N HIS A 623 3.71 -17.92 25.35
CA HIS A 623 5.06 -18.17 25.89
C HIS A 623 5.97 -16.96 25.66
N ALA A 624 7.02 -16.78 26.47
CA ALA A 624 7.95 -15.66 26.36
C ALA A 624 8.61 -15.53 24.97
N GLN A 625 8.84 -16.64 24.27
CA GLN A 625 9.38 -16.66 22.91
C GLN A 625 8.44 -15.99 21.87
N PHE A 626 7.14 -15.95 22.13
CA PHE A 626 6.13 -15.39 21.23
C PHE A 626 5.77 -13.94 21.57
N LYS A 627 6.40 -13.30 22.57
CA LYS A 627 6.10 -11.90 22.93
C LYS A 627 6.20 -10.94 21.74
N ALA A 628 7.19 -11.15 20.87
CA ALA A 628 7.38 -10.33 19.66
C ALA A 628 6.47 -10.72 18.49
N LEU A 629 5.70 -11.81 18.60
CA LEU A 629 4.85 -12.32 17.52
C LEU A 629 3.76 -11.32 17.14
N GLY A 630 3.19 -10.59 18.11
CA GLY A 630 2.13 -9.61 17.84
C GLY A 630 2.63 -8.49 16.93
N ARG A 631 3.77 -7.89 17.29
CA ARG A 631 4.44 -6.87 16.48
C ARG A 631 4.80 -7.38 15.09
N TRP A 632 5.40 -8.58 15.00
CA TRP A 632 5.77 -9.16 13.71
C TRP A 632 4.53 -9.42 12.82
N ILE A 633 3.43 -9.89 13.40
CA ILE A 633 2.15 -10.05 12.69
C ILE A 633 1.65 -8.70 12.20
N ASP A 634 1.69 -7.65 13.02
CA ASP A 634 1.19 -6.33 12.65
C ASP A 634 2.01 -5.73 11.51
N GLU A 635 3.33 -5.89 11.52
CA GLU A 635 4.25 -5.48 10.44
C GLU A 635 3.99 -6.21 9.11
N HIS A 636 3.54 -7.47 9.15
CA HIS A 636 3.36 -8.31 7.96
C HIS A 636 1.89 -8.65 7.66
N ARG A 637 0.93 -8.00 8.33
CA ARG A 637 -0.49 -8.39 8.30
C ARG A 637 -1.07 -8.33 6.90
N GLU A 638 -0.84 -7.22 6.21
CA GLU A 638 -1.35 -7.01 4.85
C GLU A 638 -0.73 -7.99 3.86
N GLU A 639 0.59 -8.22 3.98
CA GLU A 639 1.34 -9.18 3.17
C GLU A 639 0.83 -10.60 3.36
N LEU A 640 0.71 -11.05 4.62
CA LEU A 640 0.18 -12.37 4.97
C LEU A 640 -1.26 -12.53 4.48
N THR A 641 -2.09 -11.52 4.67
CA THR A 641 -3.48 -11.57 4.19
C THR A 641 -3.51 -11.68 2.66
N ARG A 642 -2.67 -10.94 1.94
CA ARG A 642 -2.57 -11.02 0.47
C ARG A 642 -2.09 -12.39 0.00
N VAL A 643 -1.09 -12.97 0.69
CA VAL A 643 -0.54 -14.30 0.38
C VAL A 643 -1.56 -15.42 0.65
N LEU A 644 -2.35 -15.29 1.72
CA LEU A 644 -3.27 -16.34 2.16
C LEU A 644 -4.68 -16.22 1.57
N ARG A 645 -5.18 -15.00 1.33
CA ARG A 645 -6.53 -14.72 0.82
C ARG A 645 -6.64 -14.88 -0.70
N ARG A 646 -6.26 -16.06 -1.20
CA ARG A 646 -6.23 -16.36 -2.64
C ARG A 646 -7.47 -17.08 -3.16
N ASP A 647 -8.26 -17.64 -2.26
CA ASP A 647 -9.51 -18.31 -2.60
C ASP A 647 -10.70 -17.52 -2.03
N ALA A 648 -11.54 -17.00 -2.92
CA ALA A 648 -12.72 -16.21 -2.56
C ALA A 648 -13.86 -17.07 -1.94
N HIS A 649 -13.74 -18.39 -1.99
CA HIS A 649 -14.74 -19.34 -1.52
C HIS A 649 -14.26 -20.17 -0.32
N PHE A 650 -12.95 -20.22 -0.05
CA PHE A 650 -12.36 -20.90 1.10
C PHE A 650 -11.19 -20.12 1.71
N PHE A 651 -11.49 -19.15 2.59
CA PHE A 651 -10.46 -18.28 3.18
C PHE A 651 -9.35 -19.03 3.94
N SER A 652 -9.68 -20.15 4.58
CA SER A 652 -8.70 -20.96 5.33
C SER A 652 -7.92 -21.94 4.46
N ARG A 653 -8.09 -21.92 3.13
CA ARG A 653 -7.50 -22.90 2.21
C ARG A 653 -5.99 -23.00 2.35
N TYR A 654 -5.30 -21.87 2.48
CA TYR A 654 -3.85 -21.83 2.43
C TYR A 654 -3.22 -21.66 3.82
N VAL A 655 -2.09 -22.33 4.02
CA VAL A 655 -1.26 -22.19 5.23
C VAL A 655 0.18 -21.91 4.82
N LEU A 656 0.76 -20.80 5.30
CA LEU A 656 2.17 -20.50 5.14
C LEU A 656 2.94 -21.06 6.34
N TYR A 657 3.90 -21.94 6.08
CA TYR A 657 4.73 -22.57 7.10
C TYR A 657 6.16 -22.04 7.10
N GLY A 658 6.70 -21.88 8.30
CA GLY A 658 8.06 -21.46 8.54
C GLY A 658 8.54 -21.82 9.94
N GLU A 659 9.72 -21.34 10.28
CA GLU A 659 10.29 -21.47 11.64
C GLU A 659 10.31 -20.10 12.33
N TRP A 660 9.81 -20.06 13.56
CA TRP A 660 9.96 -18.91 14.46
C TRP A 660 11.28 -19.04 15.22
N LEU A 661 12.20 -18.10 14.98
CA LEU A 661 13.58 -18.16 15.40
C LEU A 661 13.91 -17.11 16.46
N ALA A 662 12.91 -16.59 17.17
CA ALA A 662 13.16 -15.57 18.20
C ALA A 662 13.99 -16.12 19.38
N ALA A 663 13.79 -17.38 19.75
CA ALA A 663 14.49 -18.03 20.87
C ALA A 663 15.56 -19.01 20.38
N THR A 664 16.66 -19.09 21.11
CA THR A 664 17.69 -20.11 20.92
C THR A 664 17.15 -21.46 21.40
N HIS A 665 17.00 -22.41 20.48
CA HIS A 665 16.68 -23.80 20.80
C HIS A 665 17.96 -24.60 21.03
N SER A 666 18.66 -24.97 19.95
CA SER A 666 19.95 -25.67 20.01
C SER A 666 21.08 -24.84 19.40
N ILE A 667 20.77 -24.03 18.37
CA ILE A 667 21.73 -23.11 17.73
C ILE A 667 21.41 -21.68 18.14
N ALA A 668 22.43 -20.99 18.65
CA ALA A 668 22.39 -19.55 18.88
C ALA A 668 22.68 -18.83 17.56
N TYR A 669 21.63 -18.40 16.87
CA TYR A 669 21.79 -17.65 15.64
C TYR A 669 22.18 -16.20 15.94
N SER A 670 23.20 -15.69 15.24
CA SER A 670 23.74 -14.33 15.45
C SER A 670 23.43 -13.36 14.30
N ARG A 671 22.93 -13.87 13.17
CA ARG A 671 22.72 -13.10 11.93
C ARG A 671 21.46 -13.49 11.18
N LEU A 672 20.32 -13.62 11.89
CA LEU A 672 19.05 -13.91 11.24
C LEU A 672 18.52 -12.71 10.45
N PRO A 673 18.04 -12.87 9.20
CA PRO A 673 17.49 -11.75 8.44
C PRO A 673 16.11 -11.31 8.94
N ASP A 674 15.39 -12.20 9.65
CA ASP A 674 14.12 -11.93 10.32
C ASP A 674 13.84 -13.02 11.38
N ARG A 675 12.87 -12.79 12.27
CA ARG A 675 12.42 -13.73 13.32
C ARG A 675 11.59 -14.88 12.78
N PHE A 676 11.04 -14.78 11.57
CA PHE A 676 10.32 -15.85 10.89
C PHE A 676 10.95 -16.12 9.53
N LEU A 677 11.22 -17.40 9.23
CA LEU A 677 11.67 -17.83 7.91
C LEU A 677 10.66 -18.81 7.30
N ALA A 678 10.03 -18.41 6.20
CA ALA A 678 9.12 -19.26 5.44
C ALA A 678 9.87 -20.36 4.69
N PHE A 679 9.32 -21.58 4.67
CA PHE A 679 9.91 -22.71 3.94
C PHE A 679 8.91 -23.54 3.12
N ASP A 680 7.62 -23.57 3.48
CA ASP A 680 6.60 -24.36 2.79
C ASP A 680 5.25 -23.63 2.74
N PHE A 681 4.42 -23.99 1.76
CA PHE A 681 3.07 -23.47 1.59
C PHE A 681 2.12 -24.62 1.28
N TYR A 682 1.04 -24.72 2.04
CA TYR A 682 0.11 -25.86 2.00
C TYR A 682 -1.26 -25.46 1.50
N ASP A 683 -1.84 -26.27 0.62
CA ASP A 683 -3.20 -26.14 0.12
C ASP A 683 -4.10 -27.22 0.75
N ARG A 684 -4.99 -26.80 1.65
CA ARG A 684 -5.91 -27.70 2.36
C ARG A 684 -6.96 -28.32 1.45
N SER A 685 -7.30 -27.72 0.32
CA SER A 685 -8.36 -28.27 -0.54
C SER A 685 -7.86 -29.46 -1.37
N THR A 686 -6.58 -29.45 -1.74
CA THR A 686 -5.93 -30.54 -2.49
C THR A 686 -5.14 -31.48 -1.59
N GLY A 687 -4.74 -31.04 -0.40
CA GLY A 687 -3.84 -31.77 0.49
C GLY A 687 -2.38 -31.75 0.00
N GLU A 688 -2.03 -30.79 -0.86
CA GLU A 688 -0.74 -30.71 -1.53
C GLU A 688 0.12 -29.54 -1.02
N TRP A 689 1.42 -29.64 -1.25
CA TRP A 689 2.41 -28.63 -0.89
C TRP A 689 2.91 -27.96 -2.16
N ALA A 690 2.95 -26.63 -2.18
CA ALA A 690 3.43 -25.88 -3.34
C ALA A 690 4.95 -26.03 -3.51
N ASP A 691 5.40 -26.07 -4.76
CA ASP A 691 6.82 -26.10 -5.11
C ASP A 691 7.54 -24.79 -4.71
N ARG A 692 8.88 -24.82 -4.76
CA ARG A 692 9.71 -23.68 -4.37
C ARG A 692 9.43 -22.44 -5.21
N LYS A 693 9.28 -22.62 -6.53
CA LYS A 693 9.06 -21.52 -7.47
C LYS A 693 7.73 -20.80 -7.20
N THR A 694 6.69 -21.55 -6.85
CA THR A 694 5.40 -20.97 -6.45
C THR A 694 5.54 -20.19 -5.14
N LEU A 695 6.23 -20.74 -4.13
CA LEU A 695 6.47 -20.03 -2.86
C LEU A 695 7.26 -18.73 -3.07
N GLU A 696 8.32 -18.77 -3.88
CA GLU A 696 9.10 -17.57 -4.24
C GLU A 696 8.25 -16.53 -4.95
N PHE A 697 7.41 -16.96 -5.90
CA PHE A 697 6.50 -16.06 -6.59
C PHE A 697 5.49 -15.41 -5.62
N LEU A 698 4.97 -16.18 -4.66
CA LEU A 698 4.01 -15.67 -3.66
C LEU A 698 4.64 -14.64 -2.71
N LEU A 699 5.93 -14.78 -2.41
CA LEU A 699 6.65 -13.92 -1.47
C LEU A 699 7.51 -12.84 -2.15
N ALA A 700 7.57 -12.80 -3.48
CA ALA A 700 8.45 -11.90 -4.23
C ALA A 700 8.24 -10.41 -3.89
N ASP A 701 6.98 -10.01 -3.65
CA ASP A 701 6.60 -8.64 -3.32
C ASP A 701 6.36 -8.45 -1.81
N THR A 702 6.94 -9.30 -0.95
CA THR A 702 6.78 -9.25 0.52
C THR A 702 8.12 -9.04 1.20
N THR A 703 8.10 -8.54 2.44
CA THR A 703 9.29 -8.48 3.29
C THR A 703 9.57 -9.80 4.01
N ILE A 704 8.61 -10.74 3.99
CA ILE A 704 8.71 -12.08 4.60
C ILE A 704 9.89 -12.86 4.00
N ARG A 705 10.86 -13.20 4.85
CA ARG A 705 12.08 -13.89 4.44
C ARG A 705 11.87 -15.40 4.33
N MET A 706 12.63 -16.03 3.43
CA MET A 706 12.61 -17.47 3.22
C MET A 706 13.91 -18.13 3.69
N VAL A 707 13.85 -19.42 3.98
CA VAL A 707 15.05 -20.24 4.15
C VAL A 707 15.91 -20.24 2.87
N PRO A 708 17.25 -20.26 2.98
CA PRO A 708 18.13 -20.09 1.83
C PRO A 708 18.22 -21.39 1.01
N LEU A 709 18.19 -21.23 -0.31
CA LEU A 709 18.46 -22.29 -1.27
C LEU A 709 19.95 -22.67 -1.23
N LEU A 710 20.23 -23.97 -1.17
CA LEU A 710 21.57 -24.56 -1.22
C LEU A 710 21.81 -25.30 -2.53
N TYR A 711 20.78 -25.97 -3.07
CA TYR A 711 20.87 -26.72 -4.32
C TYR A 711 19.50 -26.86 -4.99
N GLU A 712 19.49 -26.84 -6.32
CA GLU A 712 18.33 -27.12 -7.17
C GLU A 712 18.81 -27.90 -8.40
N GLY A 713 18.19 -29.04 -8.71
CA GLY A 713 18.57 -29.84 -9.87
C GLY A 713 18.21 -31.32 -9.77
N ALA A 714 19.03 -32.17 -10.39
CA ALA A 714 18.88 -33.63 -10.33
C ALA A 714 19.20 -34.17 -8.92
N PRO A 715 18.76 -35.38 -8.56
CA PRO A 715 19.04 -35.93 -7.25
C PRO A 715 20.55 -36.03 -6.95
N PRO A 716 21.06 -35.39 -5.88
CA PRO A 716 22.46 -35.54 -5.50
C PRO A 716 22.73 -36.93 -4.90
N SER A 717 23.96 -37.39 -5.06
CA SER A 717 24.46 -38.62 -4.44
C SER A 717 24.52 -38.52 -2.91
N GLU A 718 24.58 -39.66 -2.23
CA GLU A 718 24.71 -39.70 -0.77
C GLU A 718 25.98 -38.96 -0.28
N ALA A 719 27.07 -39.03 -1.03
CA ALA A 719 28.31 -38.33 -0.73
C ALA A 719 28.16 -36.81 -0.81
N GLU A 720 27.41 -36.30 -1.81
CA GLU A 720 27.09 -34.87 -1.94
C GLU A 720 26.15 -34.39 -0.83
N LEU A 721 25.15 -35.19 -0.45
CA LEU A 721 24.28 -34.85 0.69
C LEU A 721 25.08 -34.77 2.01
N ARG A 722 26.05 -35.67 2.20
CA ARG A 722 26.96 -35.66 3.36
C ARG A 722 27.90 -34.46 3.36
N SER A 723 28.33 -33.97 2.20
CA SER A 723 29.17 -32.76 2.11
C SER A 723 28.35 -31.49 2.34
N MET A 724 27.10 -31.43 1.87
CA MET A 724 26.22 -30.28 2.07
C MET A 724 25.99 -29.97 3.55
N VAL A 725 25.79 -30.98 4.41
CA VAL A 725 25.63 -30.76 5.87
C VAL A 725 26.91 -30.28 6.58
N GLN A 726 28.03 -30.17 5.88
CA GLN A 726 29.27 -29.57 6.37
C GLN A 726 29.44 -28.11 5.94
N LEU A 727 28.54 -27.57 5.12
CA LEU A 727 28.59 -26.18 4.67
C LEU A 727 28.46 -25.20 5.84
N PRO A 728 29.10 -24.01 5.74
CA PRO A 728 28.89 -22.94 6.71
C PRO A 728 27.44 -22.42 6.64
N SER A 729 26.86 -22.10 7.80
CA SER A 729 25.54 -21.49 7.89
C SER A 729 25.57 -20.03 7.47
N LYS A 730 24.49 -19.55 6.84
CA LYS A 730 24.32 -18.12 6.56
C LYS A 730 24.00 -17.30 7.81
N PHE A 731 23.52 -17.94 8.88
CA PHE A 731 22.89 -17.25 10.01
C PHE A 731 23.73 -17.22 11.30
N TYR A 732 24.86 -17.93 11.34
CA TYR A 732 25.79 -17.89 12.48
C TYR A 732 27.18 -18.42 12.11
N ASP A 733 28.14 -18.26 13.02
CA ASP A 733 29.52 -18.75 12.85
C ASP A 733 29.62 -20.24 13.18
N GLY A 734 29.21 -21.07 12.22
CA GLY A 734 29.24 -22.52 12.34
C GLY A 734 28.78 -23.24 11.09
N ARG A 735 28.72 -24.56 11.16
CA ARG A 735 28.21 -25.44 10.09
C ARG A 735 26.69 -25.51 10.17
N ILE A 736 25.99 -25.64 9.05
CA ILE A 736 24.53 -25.86 9.06
C ILE A 736 24.15 -27.07 9.94
N GLU A 737 22.98 -27.02 10.58
CA GLU A 737 22.49 -28.16 11.37
C GLU A 737 22.22 -29.39 10.50
N GLY A 738 21.82 -29.12 9.26
CA GLY A 738 21.25 -30.08 8.36
C GLY A 738 20.62 -29.39 7.16
N ILE A 739 20.06 -30.22 6.28
CA ILE A 739 19.39 -29.80 5.06
C ILE A 739 17.96 -30.33 5.03
N TYR A 740 17.08 -29.53 4.44
CA TYR A 740 15.71 -29.91 4.12
C TYR A 740 15.62 -30.18 2.62
N VAL A 741 15.13 -31.36 2.25
CA VAL A 741 15.17 -31.89 0.88
C VAL A 741 13.75 -32.10 0.39
N LYS A 742 13.40 -31.46 -0.72
CA LYS A 742 12.10 -31.58 -1.40
C LYS A 742 12.27 -32.15 -2.80
N GLU A 743 11.49 -33.18 -3.13
CA GLU A 743 11.33 -33.63 -4.52
C GLU A 743 10.10 -32.95 -5.11
N GLU A 744 10.27 -32.24 -6.23
CA GLU A 744 9.23 -31.39 -6.83
C GLU A 744 8.88 -31.89 -8.25
N ARG A 745 7.59 -31.84 -8.60
CA ARG A 745 7.07 -32.24 -9.91
C ARG A 745 5.75 -31.54 -10.21
N ASP A 746 5.59 -31.01 -11.42
CA ASP A 746 4.35 -30.39 -11.91
C ASP A 746 3.78 -29.29 -10.98
N GLY A 747 4.65 -28.45 -10.39
CA GLY A 747 4.22 -27.34 -9.55
C GLY A 747 3.99 -27.68 -8.06
N ARG A 748 4.25 -28.92 -7.64
CA ARG A 748 4.01 -29.40 -6.27
C ARG A 748 5.18 -30.20 -5.70
N VAL A 749 5.22 -30.31 -4.37
CA VAL A 749 6.18 -31.16 -3.64
C VAL A 749 5.62 -32.56 -3.49
N VAL A 750 6.36 -33.56 -3.98
CA VAL A 750 6.01 -34.98 -3.98
C VAL A 750 6.48 -35.66 -2.70
N SER A 751 7.70 -35.34 -2.24
CA SER A 751 8.28 -35.92 -1.04
C SER A 751 9.13 -34.89 -0.29
N ARG A 752 9.21 -35.04 1.04
CA ARG A 752 9.96 -34.14 1.93
C ARG A 752 10.76 -34.98 2.90
N SER A 753 12.05 -34.71 2.97
CA SER A 753 12.98 -35.42 3.84
C SER A 753 13.98 -34.44 4.45
N LYS A 754 14.73 -34.88 5.46
CA LYS A 754 15.83 -34.10 6.06
C LYS A 754 17.09 -34.95 6.22
N VAL A 755 18.24 -34.30 6.26
CA VAL A 755 19.51 -34.89 6.70
C VAL A 755 20.08 -33.98 7.77
N VAL A 756 20.38 -34.53 8.95
CA VAL A 756 20.81 -33.77 10.14
C VAL A 756 22.13 -34.35 10.63
N ARG A 757 23.05 -33.50 11.08
CA ARG A 757 24.38 -33.90 11.56
C ARG A 757 24.29 -34.67 12.89
N ALA A 758 25.17 -35.64 13.10
CA ALA A 758 25.16 -36.54 14.26
C ALA A 758 25.39 -35.84 15.61
N ASP A 759 26.37 -34.94 15.62
CA ASP A 759 26.83 -34.15 16.78
C ASP A 759 25.83 -33.06 17.19
N PHE A 760 24.79 -32.80 16.40
CA PHE A 760 23.72 -31.87 16.76
C PHE A 760 22.81 -32.42 17.88
N ILE A 761 22.60 -33.75 17.94
CA ILE A 761 21.66 -34.36 18.91
C ILE A 761 22.30 -34.57 20.29
N ALA A 762 23.62 -34.71 20.35
CA ALA A 762 24.34 -35.07 21.58
C ALA A 762 24.40 -33.97 22.66
N GLY A 763 23.75 -32.81 22.46
CA GLY A 763 23.95 -31.62 23.29
C GLY A 763 22.81 -31.14 24.20
N ASN A 764 21.58 -31.66 24.12
CA ASN A 764 20.44 -30.92 24.68
C ASN A 764 19.84 -31.48 25.99
N GLU A 765 20.12 -30.80 27.10
CA GLU A 765 19.04 -30.54 28.06
C GLU A 765 17.92 -29.79 27.30
N HIS A 766 16.70 -30.29 27.39
CA HIS A 766 15.54 -29.65 26.75
C HIS A 766 15.51 -28.15 27.13
N TRP A 767 15.60 -27.25 26.14
CA TRP A 767 15.66 -25.78 26.34
C TRP A 767 14.53 -25.23 27.23
N THR A 768 13.42 -25.97 27.38
CA THR A 768 12.31 -25.69 28.29
C THR A 768 12.67 -25.74 29.78
N LYS A 769 13.86 -26.25 30.15
CA LYS A 769 14.34 -26.33 31.54
C LYS A 769 15.39 -25.25 31.90
N GLY A 770 15.88 -24.48 30.92
CA GLY A 770 16.92 -23.46 31.10
C GLY A 770 16.40 -22.02 31.01
N ILE A 771 17.28 -21.04 31.24
CA ILE A 771 16.99 -19.61 31.02
C ILE A 771 16.82 -19.38 29.51
N LEU A 772 15.67 -18.84 29.11
CA LEU A 772 15.38 -18.53 27.71
C LEU A 772 16.38 -17.51 27.15
N ARG A 773 17.09 -17.88 26.08
CA ARG A 773 17.97 -17.00 25.32
C ARG A 773 17.32 -16.63 23.99
N PHE A 774 17.58 -15.41 23.51
CA PHE A 774 17.04 -14.90 22.25
C PHE A 774 18.14 -14.88 21.20
N ASN A 775 17.79 -15.23 19.96
CA ASN A 775 18.70 -15.12 18.82
C ASN A 775 18.82 -13.67 18.35
N GLU A 776 19.91 -13.35 17.66
CA GLU A 776 20.20 -12.02 17.13
C GLU A 776 19.85 -11.92 15.64
N LEU A 777 19.38 -10.74 15.24
CA LEU A 777 19.13 -10.40 13.84
C LEU A 777 20.42 -9.86 13.21
N ALA A 778 20.65 -10.15 11.93
CA ALA A 778 21.77 -9.61 11.17
C ALA A 778 21.72 -8.08 11.17
N THR A 779 22.79 -7.44 11.64
CA THR A 779 23.01 -6.01 11.44
C THR A 779 23.29 -5.79 9.96
N SER A 780 22.30 -5.32 9.20
CA SER A 780 22.48 -5.05 7.79
C SER A 780 23.37 -3.81 7.59
N HIS A 781 24.48 -3.99 6.88
CA HIS A 781 24.99 -2.94 5.99
C HIS A 781 24.12 -2.93 4.73
N SER A 782 22.86 -2.54 4.89
CA SER A 782 21.95 -1.97 3.90
C SER A 782 20.59 -1.72 4.57
N ASN A 783 20.07 -0.51 4.38
CA ASN A 783 18.86 0.04 4.97
C ASN A 783 17.73 -0.96 5.26
N THR A 784 17.39 -1.12 6.54
CA THR A 784 16.04 -0.86 7.06
C THR A 784 16.09 -0.87 8.59
N PHE A 785 16.03 0.36 9.12
CA PHE A 785 15.59 0.75 10.46
C PHE A 785 16.17 -0.03 11.65
N SER A 786 17.23 0.55 12.22
CA SER A 786 17.38 0.53 13.67
C SER A 786 16.05 0.96 14.29
N SER A 787 15.39 0.04 15.00
CA SER A 787 14.33 0.39 15.94
C SER A 787 14.95 1.16 17.11
N PHE A 788 15.29 2.43 16.89
CA PHE A 788 15.02 3.40 17.93
C PHE A 788 13.50 3.54 17.94
N ASN A 789 12.83 2.84 18.86
CA ASN A 789 11.55 3.31 19.37
C ASN A 789 11.82 4.67 20.03
N MET A 790 11.99 5.74 19.25
CA MET A 790 12.00 7.10 19.77
C MET A 790 10.58 7.64 19.61
N TYR A 791 9.86 7.71 20.72
CA TYR A 791 8.67 8.56 20.81
C TYR A 791 9.15 9.99 20.69
N GLU A 792 8.92 10.63 19.55
CA GLU A 792 9.55 11.93 19.30
C GLU A 792 8.69 13.09 19.83
N LEU A 793 7.35 12.93 19.85
CA LEU A 793 6.41 13.94 20.28
C LEU A 793 5.40 13.39 21.30
N PHE A 794 5.30 14.03 22.47
CA PHE A 794 4.35 13.72 23.54
C PHE A 794 3.37 14.88 23.74
N CYS A 795 2.11 14.64 23.42
CA CYS A 795 1.03 15.62 23.49
C CYS A 795 0.13 15.37 24.71
N ILE A 796 -0.33 16.46 25.33
CA ILE A 796 -1.29 16.42 26.44
C ILE A 796 -2.41 17.44 26.22
N GLY A 797 -3.64 17.08 26.55
CA GLY A 797 -4.78 17.99 26.48
C GLY A 797 -6.10 17.37 26.93
N ASN A 798 -7.21 17.99 26.51
CA ASN A 798 -8.57 17.55 26.81
C ASN A 798 -9.12 16.68 25.67
N PRO A 799 -9.30 15.35 25.86
CA PRO A 799 -9.94 14.49 24.88
C PRO A 799 -11.44 14.77 24.86
N LEU A 800 -11.95 15.27 23.73
CA LEU A 800 -13.35 15.66 23.56
C LEU A 800 -13.92 15.04 22.29
N LEU A 801 -15.17 14.58 22.33
CA LEU A 801 -15.90 14.17 21.13
C LEU A 801 -16.84 15.28 20.68
N ASP A 802 -16.72 15.72 19.42
CA ASP A 802 -17.59 16.72 18.82
C ASP A 802 -18.89 16.05 18.35
N MET A 803 -20.02 16.53 18.84
CA MET A 803 -21.38 16.08 18.54
C MET A 803 -22.03 17.13 17.65
N GLN A 804 -21.91 16.97 16.33
CA GLN A 804 -22.33 17.98 15.37
C GLN A 804 -23.79 17.81 14.97
N VAL A 805 -24.55 18.90 15.01
CA VAL A 805 -25.95 18.99 14.58
C VAL A 805 -26.09 20.11 13.56
N THR A 806 -26.74 19.82 12.43
CA THR A 806 -27.06 20.82 11.39
C THR A 806 -28.50 21.33 11.54
N LYS A 807 -28.76 22.56 11.07
CA LYS A 807 -30.07 23.25 11.20
C LYS A 807 -30.47 23.46 12.67
N GLY A 808 -29.50 23.94 13.45
CA GLY A 808 -29.61 24.08 14.89
C GLY A 808 -30.16 25.41 15.39
N GLU A 809 -30.86 26.19 14.56
CA GLU A 809 -31.33 27.54 14.92
C GLU A 809 -32.20 27.52 16.19
N ALA A 810 -33.07 26.52 16.32
CA ALA A 810 -33.89 26.32 17.51
C ALA A 810 -33.07 25.99 18.78
N LEU A 811 -31.94 25.30 18.64
CA LEU A 811 -31.04 25.00 19.76
C LEU A 811 -30.31 26.26 20.23
N LEU A 812 -29.91 27.16 19.32
CA LEU A 812 -29.28 28.42 19.68
C LEU A 812 -30.21 29.28 20.54
N GLU A 813 -31.47 29.43 20.11
CA GLU A 813 -32.47 30.19 20.85
C GLU A 813 -32.75 29.56 22.21
N LYS A 814 -33.00 28.24 22.25
CA LYS A 814 -33.35 27.51 23.48
C LYS A 814 -32.27 27.57 24.54
N TYR A 815 -31.00 27.42 24.15
CA TYR A 815 -29.86 27.40 25.07
C TYR A 815 -29.18 28.76 25.22
N SER A 816 -29.75 29.84 24.66
CA SER A 816 -29.18 31.20 24.71
C SER A 816 -27.75 31.28 24.16
N LEU A 817 -27.48 30.54 23.09
CA LEU A 817 -26.17 30.46 22.44
C LEU A 817 -26.08 31.46 21.30
N LYS A 818 -24.89 32.05 21.11
CA LYS A 818 -24.60 32.91 19.96
C LYS A 818 -24.08 32.06 18.80
N ALA A 819 -24.45 32.42 17.57
CA ALA A 819 -23.83 31.86 16.38
C ALA A 819 -22.36 32.30 16.31
N ASN A 820 -21.48 31.40 15.85
CA ASN A 820 -20.04 31.63 15.72
C ASN A 820 -19.32 31.95 17.05
N ASP A 821 -19.62 31.18 18.09
CA ASP A 821 -19.13 31.39 19.45
C ASP A 821 -18.66 30.06 20.07
N ALA A 822 -17.84 30.11 21.12
CA ALA A 822 -17.37 28.93 21.85
C ALA A 822 -17.40 29.18 23.36
N ILE A 823 -18.15 28.33 24.08
CA ILE A 823 -18.35 28.45 25.52
C ILE A 823 -18.09 27.12 26.25
N LEU A 824 -17.79 27.22 27.55
CA LEU A 824 -17.90 26.09 28.47
C LEU A 824 -19.36 25.93 28.91
N ALA A 825 -19.83 24.68 29.00
CA ALA A 825 -21.18 24.37 29.42
C ALA A 825 -21.41 24.81 30.88
N GLU A 826 -22.57 25.43 31.13
CA GLU A 826 -23.08 25.73 32.46
C GLU A 826 -24.18 24.72 32.79
N GLU A 827 -24.71 24.70 34.02
CA GLU A 827 -25.81 23.79 34.39
C GLU A 827 -27.01 23.89 33.44
N LYS A 828 -27.33 25.10 32.95
CA LYS A 828 -28.41 25.33 31.98
C LYS A 828 -28.13 24.71 30.59
N HIS A 829 -26.88 24.45 30.25
CA HIS A 829 -26.45 23.88 28.97
C HIS A 829 -26.38 22.35 29.00
N GLU A 830 -26.13 21.71 30.15
CA GLU A 830 -25.96 20.26 30.26
C GLU A 830 -27.05 19.38 29.59
N PRO A 831 -28.35 19.76 29.60
CA PRO A 831 -29.38 18.99 28.90
C PRO A 831 -29.15 18.86 27.38
N ILE A 832 -28.37 19.77 26.76
CA ILE A 832 -28.15 19.81 25.31
C ILE A 832 -27.59 18.48 24.79
N TYR A 833 -26.66 17.85 25.52
CA TYR A 833 -25.98 16.63 25.07
C TYR A 833 -26.91 15.43 24.98
N ALA A 834 -27.90 15.33 25.88
CA ALA A 834 -28.90 14.27 25.83
C ALA A 834 -29.99 14.56 24.79
N GLU A 835 -30.38 15.83 24.66
CA GLU A 835 -31.39 16.29 23.71
C GLU A 835 -30.94 16.07 22.26
N ILE A 836 -29.72 16.48 21.90
CA ILE A 836 -29.23 16.30 20.54
C ILE A 836 -29.15 14.82 20.14
N VAL A 837 -28.84 13.92 21.08
CA VAL A 837 -28.77 12.46 20.82
C VAL A 837 -30.14 11.87 20.57
N LYS A 838 -31.14 12.39 21.25
CA LYS A 838 -32.51 11.89 21.19
C LYS A 838 -33.27 12.42 19.98
N ASP A 839 -33.15 13.72 19.72
CA ASP A 839 -34.07 14.45 18.86
C ASP A 839 -33.44 14.89 17.52
N TYR A 840 -32.12 14.71 17.34
CA TYR A 840 -31.40 15.12 16.13
C TYR A 840 -30.53 14.00 15.54
N GLN A 841 -30.24 14.09 14.25
CA GLN A 841 -29.23 13.26 13.60
C GLN A 841 -27.85 13.86 13.87
N ILE A 842 -27.00 13.14 14.61
CA ILE A 842 -25.66 13.61 15.00
C ILE A 842 -24.59 13.05 14.07
N THR A 843 -23.63 13.91 13.72
CA THR A 843 -22.32 13.48 13.22
C THR A 843 -21.30 13.56 14.34
N TYR A 844 -20.70 12.43 14.71
CA TYR A 844 -19.64 12.36 15.70
C TYR A 844 -18.27 12.55 15.05
N VAL A 845 -17.47 13.47 15.59
CA VAL A 845 -16.11 13.74 15.11
C VAL A 845 -15.17 13.75 16.33
N ALA A 846 -14.07 13.01 16.26
CA ALA A 846 -13.04 13.09 17.29
C ALA A 846 -12.46 14.52 17.32
N GLY A 847 -12.41 15.12 18.51
CA GLY A 847 -11.98 16.49 18.75
C GLY A 847 -10.95 16.58 19.88
N GLY A 848 -10.87 17.77 20.50
CA GLY A 848 -9.84 18.13 21.47
C GLY A 848 -8.60 18.72 20.78
N ALA A 849 -8.23 19.96 21.10
CA ALA A 849 -7.27 20.73 20.31
C ALA A 849 -5.88 20.06 20.21
N SER A 850 -5.35 19.61 21.35
CA SER A 850 -4.07 18.90 21.42
C SER A 850 -4.16 17.49 20.82
N GLN A 851 -5.32 16.83 20.87
CA GLN A 851 -5.53 15.55 20.20
C GLN A 851 -5.58 15.72 18.68
N ASN A 852 -6.23 16.77 18.19
CA ASN A 852 -6.25 17.16 16.78
C ASN A 852 -4.83 17.45 16.28
N ALA A 853 -4.06 18.25 17.02
CA ALA A 853 -2.66 18.51 16.68
C ALA A 853 -1.79 17.25 16.73
N ALA A 854 -2.00 16.36 17.71
CA ALA A 854 -1.28 15.08 17.81
C ALA A 854 -1.58 14.16 16.60
N ARG A 855 -2.84 14.11 16.17
CA ARG A 855 -3.25 13.41 14.96
C ARG A 855 -2.66 14.04 13.69
N GLY A 856 -2.63 15.37 13.60
CA GLY A 856 -1.96 16.09 12.52
C GLY A 856 -0.45 15.84 12.48
N ALA A 857 0.21 15.75 13.64
CA ALA A 857 1.62 15.38 13.71
C ALA A 857 1.85 13.91 13.33
N ALA A 858 0.95 13.00 13.73
CA ALA A 858 0.95 11.61 13.32
C ALA A 858 0.70 11.44 11.81
N TYR A 859 0.06 12.42 11.15
CA TYR A 859 -0.04 12.47 9.70
C TYR A 859 1.32 12.72 9.04
N VAL A 860 2.19 13.55 9.63
CA VAL A 860 3.54 13.85 9.12
C VAL A 860 4.56 12.75 9.47
N LEU A 861 4.48 12.20 10.69
CA LEU A 861 5.44 11.23 11.22
C LEU A 861 5.02 9.78 10.91
N PRO A 862 5.93 8.81 11.08
CA PRO A 862 5.59 7.39 11.04
C PRO A 862 4.51 7.03 12.10
N PRO A 863 3.72 5.96 11.88
CA PRO A 863 2.78 5.47 12.88
C PRO A 863 3.46 5.20 14.22
N ASP A 864 2.75 5.44 15.33
CA ASP A 864 3.22 5.27 16.71
C ASP A 864 4.39 6.18 17.16
N SER A 865 4.81 7.16 16.34
CA SER A 865 5.83 8.15 16.70
C SER A 865 5.31 9.29 17.58
N VAL A 866 4.00 9.50 17.63
CA VAL A 866 3.33 10.52 18.44
C VAL A 866 2.52 9.85 19.55
N VAL A 867 2.65 10.36 20.77
CA VAL A 867 1.89 9.91 21.94
C VAL A 867 0.91 11.02 22.36
N TYR A 868 -0.33 10.66 22.66
CA TYR A 868 -1.31 11.57 23.26
C TYR A 868 -1.81 11.06 24.60
N THR A 869 -1.91 11.95 25.60
CA THR A 869 -2.54 11.66 26.89
C THR A 869 -3.57 12.72 27.29
N GLY A 870 -4.55 12.27 28.06
CA GLY A 870 -5.71 13.03 28.52
C GLY A 870 -6.59 12.16 29.41
N CYS A 871 -7.69 12.69 29.94
CA CYS A 871 -8.58 11.94 30.84
C CYS A 871 -9.96 11.68 30.22
N VAL A 872 -10.33 10.41 30.11
CA VAL A 872 -11.61 9.94 29.52
C VAL A 872 -12.43 9.16 30.54
N GLY A 873 -13.73 9.02 30.27
CA GLY A 873 -14.60 8.07 30.96
C GLY A 873 -14.41 6.64 30.45
N ASP A 874 -15.17 5.70 31.00
CA ASP A 874 -15.30 4.33 30.48
C ASP A 874 -16.59 4.16 29.66
N ASP A 875 -16.79 5.04 28.67
CA ASP A 875 -17.99 5.11 27.84
C ASP A 875 -17.71 5.03 26.33
N ASP A 876 -18.79 4.95 25.54
CA ASP A 876 -18.72 4.80 24.08
C ASP A 876 -18.01 5.99 23.38
N LEU A 877 -18.03 7.18 23.99
CA LEU A 877 -17.33 8.34 23.44
C LEU A 877 -15.82 8.13 23.53
N ALA A 878 -15.31 7.57 24.63
CA ALA A 878 -13.90 7.21 24.77
C ALA A 878 -13.47 6.18 23.72
N GLU A 879 -14.31 5.18 23.44
CA GLU A 879 -14.01 4.17 22.43
C GLU A 879 -13.98 4.75 21.01
N GLN A 880 -14.84 5.72 20.70
CA GLN A 880 -14.78 6.46 19.43
C GLN A 880 -13.50 7.29 19.29
N LEU A 881 -13.04 7.94 20.37
CA LEU A 881 -11.77 8.67 20.36
C LEU A 881 -10.57 7.73 20.13
N LYS A 882 -10.54 6.56 20.79
CA LYS A 882 -9.51 5.54 20.58
C LYS A 882 -9.51 5.02 19.14
N ALA A 883 -10.70 4.75 18.59
CA ALA A 883 -10.84 4.28 17.21
C ALA A 883 -10.31 5.31 16.20
N ALA A 884 -10.58 6.60 16.41
CA ALA A 884 -10.06 7.67 15.56
C ALA A 884 -8.53 7.79 15.66
N ASN A 885 -7.96 7.74 16.87
CA ASN A 885 -6.51 7.81 17.08
C ASN A 885 -5.79 6.62 16.42
N LYS A 886 -6.30 5.41 16.61
CA LYS A 886 -5.77 4.18 16.01
C LYS A 886 -5.77 4.24 14.49
N ARG A 887 -6.85 4.74 13.88
CA ARG A 887 -6.95 4.92 12.42
C ARG A 887 -5.86 5.84 11.88
N GLU A 888 -5.46 6.85 12.66
CA GLU A 888 -4.54 7.90 12.23
C GLU A 888 -3.09 7.64 12.68
N GLY A 889 -2.83 6.48 13.31
CA GLY A 889 -1.49 6.08 13.78
C GLY A 889 -1.00 6.84 15.01
N LEU A 890 -1.92 7.44 15.78
CA LEU A 890 -1.64 8.12 17.04
C LEU A 890 -1.74 7.13 18.20
N ARG A 891 -0.70 7.06 19.05
CA ARG A 891 -0.72 6.22 20.25
C ARG A 891 -1.34 6.96 21.42
N GLU A 892 -2.51 6.54 21.88
CA GLU A 892 -3.16 7.08 23.07
C GLU A 892 -2.79 6.35 24.37
N VAL A 893 -2.58 7.12 25.43
CA VAL A 893 -2.38 6.62 26.81
C VAL A 893 -3.27 7.40 27.79
N TYR A 894 -4.57 7.19 27.68
CA TYR A 894 -5.55 7.90 28.51
C TYR A 894 -5.52 7.50 29.98
N LEU A 895 -5.78 8.48 30.86
CA LEU A 895 -6.28 8.23 32.19
C LEU A 895 -7.77 7.90 32.08
N VAL A 896 -8.19 6.72 32.51
CA VAL A 896 -9.61 6.31 32.46
C VAL A 896 -10.23 6.42 33.84
N LYS A 897 -11.22 7.29 34.02
CA LYS A 897 -11.99 7.44 35.26
C LYS A 897 -13.28 6.63 35.16
N LYS A 898 -13.32 5.48 35.83
CA LYS A 898 -14.49 4.58 35.82
C LYS A 898 -15.74 5.26 36.38
N GLY A 899 -16.87 5.11 35.70
CA GLY A 899 -18.16 5.67 36.08
C GLY A 899 -18.34 7.15 35.72
N GLU A 900 -17.32 7.78 35.12
CA GLU A 900 -17.38 9.16 34.63
C GLU A 900 -17.67 9.18 33.14
N LYS A 901 -18.24 10.29 32.66
CA LYS A 901 -18.49 10.50 31.23
C LYS A 901 -17.31 11.20 30.57
N THR A 902 -16.96 10.79 29.37
CA THR A 902 -15.99 11.48 28.52
C THR A 902 -16.50 12.86 28.15
N GLY A 903 -15.56 13.82 28.08
CA GLY A 903 -15.85 15.18 27.66
C GLY A 903 -16.39 15.26 26.24
N ALA A 904 -17.26 16.24 25.98
CA ALA A 904 -17.97 16.38 24.71
C ALA A 904 -18.13 17.84 24.34
N CYS A 905 -18.19 18.11 23.03
CA CYS A 905 -18.51 19.43 22.49
C CYS A 905 -19.76 19.33 21.62
N ALA A 906 -20.85 19.99 22.02
CA ALA A 906 -22.03 20.10 21.15
C ALA A 906 -21.74 21.19 20.12
N VAL A 907 -21.71 20.82 18.84
CA VAL A 907 -21.41 21.74 17.74
C VAL A 907 -22.71 22.01 16.99
N VAL A 908 -23.29 23.17 17.25
CA VAL A 908 -24.56 23.61 16.65
C VAL A 908 -24.25 24.39 15.38
N ILE A 909 -24.61 23.84 14.22
CA ILE A 909 -24.30 24.41 12.90
C ILE A 909 -25.54 25.11 12.32
N THR A 910 -25.41 26.40 12.03
CA THR A 910 -26.44 27.26 11.41
C THR A 910 -25.84 28.02 10.22
N GLY A 911 -26.20 27.63 9.00
CA GLY A 911 -25.55 28.14 7.78
C GLY A 911 -24.06 27.79 7.76
N HIS A 912 -23.20 28.82 7.71
CA HIS A 912 -21.73 28.71 7.78
C HIS A 912 -21.15 28.90 9.19
N HIS A 913 -21.99 29.17 10.20
CA HIS A 913 -21.55 29.45 11.57
C HIS A 913 -21.66 28.20 12.47
N ARG A 914 -20.72 28.10 13.41
CA ARG A 914 -20.68 27.05 14.44
C ARG A 914 -20.75 27.65 15.83
N SER A 915 -21.64 27.15 16.68
CA SER A 915 -21.63 27.45 18.12
C SER A 915 -21.16 26.22 18.88
N LEU A 916 -20.04 26.33 19.61
CA LEU A 916 -19.39 25.24 20.32
C LEU A 916 -19.73 25.32 21.80
N VAL A 917 -20.37 24.28 22.35
CA VAL A 917 -20.71 24.18 23.77
C VAL A 917 -19.96 22.99 24.36
N THR A 918 -18.89 23.27 25.10
CA THR A 918 -17.94 22.25 25.56
C THR A 918 -18.16 21.90 27.03
N THR A 919 -18.33 20.62 27.33
CA THR A 919 -18.31 20.08 28.71
C THR A 919 -17.07 19.20 28.88
N LEU A 920 -16.21 19.54 29.83
CA LEU A 920 -14.94 18.84 30.03
C LEU A 920 -15.12 17.47 30.68
N ARG A 921 -16.10 17.34 31.60
CA ARG A 921 -16.40 16.10 32.34
C ARG A 921 -15.13 15.41 32.83
N SER A 922 -14.88 14.15 32.46
CA SER A 922 -13.68 13.42 32.88
C SER A 922 -12.37 14.14 32.55
N ALA A 923 -12.31 14.98 31.50
CA ALA A 923 -11.09 15.65 31.08
C ALA A 923 -10.51 16.56 32.19
N GLU A 924 -11.35 17.21 33.00
CA GLU A 924 -10.92 18.06 34.11
C GLU A 924 -10.39 17.27 35.32
N LYS A 925 -10.61 15.94 35.34
CA LYS A 925 -10.19 15.01 36.39
C LYS A 925 -8.83 14.39 36.11
N PHE A 926 -8.03 15.02 35.22
CA PHE A 926 -6.68 14.56 34.94
C PHE A 926 -5.77 14.77 36.15
N GLU A 927 -5.10 13.71 36.60
CA GLU A 927 -4.19 13.77 37.74
C GLU A 927 -2.74 13.61 37.30
N LYS A 928 -1.85 14.44 37.87
CA LYS A 928 -0.41 14.40 37.60
C LYS A 928 0.23 13.02 37.86
N SER A 929 -0.31 12.24 38.79
CA SER A 929 0.15 10.88 39.08
C SER A 929 0.11 9.96 37.86
N HIS A 930 -0.78 10.23 36.89
CA HIS A 930 -0.84 9.48 35.63
C HIS A 930 0.46 9.62 34.82
N LEU A 931 1.06 10.82 34.79
CA LEU A 931 2.35 11.06 34.12
C LEU A 931 3.51 10.31 34.77
N LEU A 932 3.35 9.92 36.04
CA LEU A 932 4.34 9.18 36.83
C LEU A 932 4.05 7.67 36.85
N SER A 933 2.98 7.21 36.20
CA SER A 933 2.63 5.79 36.14
C SER A 933 3.68 4.99 35.36
N GLU A 934 3.78 3.70 35.65
CA GLU A 934 4.70 2.79 34.95
C GLU A 934 4.49 2.76 33.42
N VAL A 935 3.28 3.08 32.96
CA VAL A 935 2.91 3.08 31.54
C VAL A 935 3.33 4.39 30.86
N VAL A 936 3.19 5.53 31.53
CA VAL A 936 3.37 6.86 30.91
C VAL A 936 4.75 7.45 31.19
N ALA A 937 5.33 7.20 32.37
CA ALA A 937 6.63 7.75 32.73
C ALA A 937 7.73 7.45 31.70
N PRO A 938 7.86 6.22 31.15
CA PRO A 938 8.85 5.95 30.10
C PRO A 938 8.59 6.74 28.81
N LEU A 939 7.34 7.04 28.48
CA LEU A 939 6.99 7.83 27.28
C LEU A 939 7.38 9.29 27.46
N VAL A 940 7.15 9.84 28.66
CA VAL A 940 7.61 11.18 29.03
C VAL A 940 9.14 11.26 29.04
N GLU A 941 9.83 10.25 29.55
CA GLU A 941 11.30 10.25 29.62
C GLU A 941 11.99 10.20 28.27
N ASN A 942 11.37 9.57 27.27
CA ASN A 942 11.93 9.42 25.93
C ASN A 942 11.48 10.49 24.93
N ALA A 943 10.58 11.40 25.33
CA ALA A 943 10.03 12.43 24.45
C ALA A 943 11.05 13.53 24.11
N LYS A 944 11.20 13.83 22.80
CA LYS A 944 12.01 14.95 22.31
C LYS A 944 11.23 16.26 22.31
N VAL A 945 9.93 16.21 22.07
CA VAL A 945 9.05 17.37 22.03
C VAL A 945 7.83 17.11 22.91
N PHE A 946 7.48 18.06 23.76
CA PHE A 946 6.23 18.10 24.49
C PHE A 946 5.33 19.15 23.88
N TYR A 947 4.04 18.85 23.74
CA TYR A 947 3.05 19.81 23.28
C TYR A 947 1.81 19.81 24.16
N ALA A 948 1.33 21.01 24.50
CA ALA A 948 0.10 21.21 25.26
C ALA A 948 -0.78 22.30 24.64
N GLU A 949 -2.10 22.11 24.73
CA GLU A 949 -3.08 23.17 24.48
C GLU A 949 -3.24 24.08 25.70
N GLY A 950 -3.59 25.34 25.47
CA GLY A 950 -3.85 26.34 26.51
C GLY A 950 -5.08 26.00 27.34
N PHE A 951 -6.09 25.34 26.74
CA PHE A 951 -7.29 24.88 27.46
C PHE A 951 -6.98 24.00 28.67
N PHE A 952 -5.87 23.27 28.63
CA PHE A 952 -5.46 22.40 29.73
C PHE A 952 -5.00 23.19 30.98
N LEU A 953 -4.71 24.49 30.86
CA LEU A 953 -4.37 25.35 32.01
C LEU A 953 -5.56 25.60 32.96
N THR A 954 -6.78 25.33 32.51
CA THR A 954 -8.00 25.48 33.32
C THR A 954 -8.02 24.57 34.55
N HIS A 955 -7.37 23.40 34.48
CA HIS A 955 -7.31 22.42 35.57
C HIS A 955 -5.93 21.74 35.74
N GLY A 956 -5.13 21.63 34.66
CA GLY A 956 -3.93 20.79 34.61
C GLY A 956 -2.59 21.53 34.75
N THR A 957 -2.57 22.73 35.33
CA THR A 957 -1.37 23.58 35.41
C THR A 957 -0.16 22.86 36.05
N GLU A 958 -0.37 22.09 37.13
CA GLU A 958 0.72 21.36 37.79
C GLU A 958 1.37 20.29 36.91
N SER A 959 0.57 19.63 36.05
CA SER A 959 1.03 18.62 35.10
C SER A 959 1.88 19.27 34.01
N LEU A 960 1.46 20.43 33.49
CA LEU A 960 2.24 21.18 32.49
C LEU A 960 3.54 21.73 33.07
N VAL A 961 3.51 22.26 34.30
CA VAL A 961 4.73 22.72 34.99
C VAL A 961 5.70 21.55 35.17
N HIS A 962 5.22 20.36 35.52
CA HIS A 962 6.07 19.16 35.63
C HIS A 962 6.76 18.80 34.31
N LEU A 963 6.01 18.77 33.20
CA LEU A 963 6.57 18.49 31.87
C LEU A 963 7.53 19.60 31.41
N GLY A 964 7.20 20.88 31.66
CA GLY A 964 8.06 22.02 31.34
C GLY A 964 9.38 22.02 32.12
N GLN A 965 9.35 21.66 33.40
CA GLN A 965 10.54 21.45 34.22
C GLN A 965 11.39 20.30 33.69
N LYS A 966 10.77 19.16 33.34
CA LYS A 966 11.46 18.02 32.70
C LYS A 966 12.15 18.44 31.40
N ALA A 967 11.45 19.14 30.52
CA ALA A 967 12.02 19.62 29.25
C ALA A 967 13.21 20.57 29.47
N SER A 968 13.10 21.48 30.45
CA SER A 968 14.16 22.44 30.79
C SER A 968 15.33 21.83 31.56
N ALA A 969 15.13 20.69 32.24
CA ALA A 969 16.20 19.95 32.92
C ALA A 969 16.93 19.02 31.95
N ALA A 970 16.19 18.34 31.05
CA ALA A 970 16.74 17.44 30.04
C ALA A 970 17.72 18.17 29.12
N SER A 971 17.45 19.42 28.75
CA SER A 971 18.35 20.25 27.93
C SER A 971 19.73 20.53 28.54
N LYS A 972 19.92 20.28 29.84
CA LYS A 972 21.24 20.33 30.52
C LYS A 972 21.99 18.99 30.47
N ALA A 973 21.30 17.90 30.14
CA ALA A 973 21.85 16.58 29.87
C ALA A 973 21.95 16.34 28.34
N ARG A 974 22.54 15.22 27.91
CA ARG A 974 22.76 14.88 26.48
C ARG A 974 21.47 14.74 25.64
N LEU A 975 20.27 14.87 26.22
CA LEU A 975 18.95 14.75 25.58
C LEU A 975 18.23 16.12 25.57
N GLN A 976 18.21 16.79 24.43
CA GLN A 976 17.63 18.14 24.32
C GLN A 976 16.12 18.10 24.04
N SER A 977 15.27 18.00 25.07
CA SER A 977 13.82 18.08 24.89
C SER A 977 13.31 19.53 24.70
N VAL A 978 12.16 19.69 24.05
CA VAL A 978 11.50 20.97 23.71
C VAL A 978 10.10 21.00 24.32
N PHE A 979 9.65 22.14 24.84
CA PHE A 979 8.28 22.34 25.30
C PHE A 979 7.54 23.37 24.44
N ALA A 980 6.44 22.97 23.83
CA ALA A 980 5.59 23.79 22.98
C ALA A 980 4.20 23.98 23.61
N ILE A 981 3.65 25.18 23.52
CA ILE A 981 2.28 25.48 23.97
C ILE A 981 1.49 26.23 22.90
N ASN A 982 0.19 25.96 22.81
CA ASN A 982 -0.75 26.79 22.06
C ASN A 982 -1.57 27.67 23.02
N PHE A 983 -1.83 28.94 22.70
CA PHE A 983 -2.70 29.79 23.51
C PHE A 983 -4.17 29.34 23.47
N SER A 984 -4.59 28.70 22.38
CA SER A 984 -5.86 28.00 22.17
C SER A 984 -7.13 28.86 22.16
N ALA A 985 -7.23 29.90 22.99
CA ALA A 985 -8.34 30.86 22.95
C ALA A 985 -8.01 32.19 23.65
N PRO A 986 -8.64 33.32 23.24
CA PRO A 986 -8.46 34.62 23.88
C PRO A 986 -8.69 34.64 25.39
N PHE A 987 -9.61 33.80 25.88
CA PHE A 987 -9.96 33.77 27.30
C PHE A 987 -8.84 33.19 28.18
N ILE A 988 -7.91 32.40 27.61
CA ILE A 988 -6.81 31.80 28.37
C ILE A 988 -5.85 32.90 28.88
N PRO A 989 -5.30 33.80 28.05
CA PRO A 989 -4.55 34.94 28.56
C PRO A 989 -5.35 35.90 29.44
N GLN A 990 -6.66 36.06 29.19
CA GLN A 990 -7.52 37.00 29.93
C GLN A 990 -7.83 36.54 31.36
N PHE A 991 -8.17 35.26 31.55
CA PHE A 991 -8.66 34.75 32.85
C PHE A 991 -7.71 33.76 33.51
N PHE A 992 -6.81 33.13 32.75
CA PHE A 992 -5.82 32.16 33.24
C PHE A 992 -4.38 32.67 33.08
N GLY A 993 -4.20 34.00 33.04
CA GLY A 993 -2.90 34.64 32.84
C GLY A 993 -1.84 34.26 33.89
N ALA A 994 -2.25 34.02 35.14
CA ALA A 994 -1.33 33.56 36.19
C ALA A 994 -0.82 32.13 35.96
N GLN A 995 -1.67 31.24 35.48
CA GLN A 995 -1.33 29.86 35.10
C GLN A 995 -0.45 29.86 33.85
N LEU A 996 -0.82 30.68 32.85
CA LEU A 996 -0.03 30.87 31.64
C LEU A 996 1.37 31.39 31.97
N GLN A 997 1.50 32.38 32.85
CA GLN A 997 2.80 32.92 33.27
C GLN A 997 3.69 31.85 33.91
N GLN A 998 3.13 30.93 34.71
CA GLN A 998 3.88 29.85 35.34
C GLN A 998 4.50 28.88 34.32
N ILE A 999 3.80 28.58 33.23
CA ILE A 999 4.29 27.66 32.19
C ILE A 999 5.20 28.35 31.17
N MET A 1000 4.96 29.63 30.86
CA MET A 1000 5.68 30.37 29.81
C MET A 1000 7.20 30.35 29.99
N GLN A 1001 7.70 30.36 31.23
CA GLN A 1001 9.14 30.28 31.51
C GLN A 1001 9.80 28.98 31.03
N TYR A 1002 9.05 27.93 30.72
CA TYR A 1002 9.55 26.65 30.21
C TYR A 1002 9.34 26.50 28.70
N CYS A 1003 8.47 27.32 28.08
CA CYS A 1003 8.10 27.19 26.67
C CYS A 1003 9.24 27.62 25.74
N ASP A 1004 9.64 26.71 24.85
CA ASP A 1004 10.54 26.93 23.73
C ASP A 1004 9.78 27.40 22.47
N ILE A 1005 8.56 26.91 22.27
CA ILE A 1005 7.72 27.24 21.12
C ILE A 1005 6.35 27.69 21.64
N VAL A 1006 5.84 28.81 21.12
CA VAL A 1006 4.52 29.34 21.44
C VAL A 1006 3.77 29.54 20.14
N ILE A 1007 2.60 28.93 20.02
CA ILE A 1007 1.72 29.02 18.86
C ILE A 1007 0.43 29.72 19.29
N GLY A 1008 -0.10 30.61 18.46
CA GLY A 1008 -1.42 31.19 18.66
C GLY A 1008 -1.92 31.88 17.39
N ASN A 1009 -3.18 32.28 17.39
CA ASN A 1009 -3.72 33.16 16.35
C ASN A 1009 -3.69 34.65 16.77
N GLU A 1010 -4.08 35.53 15.85
CA GLU A 1010 -4.09 36.98 16.05
C GLU A 1010 -4.95 37.42 17.24
N SER A 1011 -6.10 36.78 17.43
CA SER A 1011 -7.04 37.15 18.51
C SER A 1011 -6.52 36.73 19.89
N GLU A 1012 -5.85 35.58 19.97
CA GLU A 1012 -5.20 35.07 21.18
C GLU A 1012 -3.99 35.93 21.56
N ALA A 1013 -3.19 36.31 20.57
CA ALA A 1013 -2.05 37.20 20.75
C ALA A 1013 -2.48 38.61 21.18
N GLU A 1014 -3.52 39.17 20.56
CA GLU A 1014 -4.10 40.45 20.97
C GLU A 1014 -4.63 40.39 22.41
N ALA A 1015 -5.32 39.31 22.78
CA ALA A 1015 -5.83 39.11 24.14
C ALA A 1015 -4.70 39.04 25.17
N TRP A 1016 -3.60 38.35 24.85
CA TRP A 1016 -2.41 38.33 25.70
C TRP A 1016 -1.77 39.72 25.84
N ALA A 1017 -1.65 40.45 24.73
CA ALA A 1017 -1.06 41.77 24.71
C ALA A 1017 -1.89 42.77 25.53
N ALA A 1018 -3.21 42.72 25.42
CA ALA A 1018 -4.14 43.53 26.22
C ALA A 1018 -4.05 43.17 27.71
N ALA A 1019 -4.06 41.87 28.05
CA ALA A 1019 -4.00 41.40 29.43
C ALA A 1019 -2.66 41.74 30.12
N THR A 1020 -1.58 41.87 29.35
CA THR A 1020 -0.23 42.21 29.87
C THR A 1020 0.15 43.68 29.71
N GLY A 1021 -0.75 44.51 29.18
CA GLY A 1021 -0.54 45.97 29.05
C GLY A 1021 0.49 46.37 27.99
N GLN A 1022 0.61 45.61 26.89
CA GLN A 1022 1.50 45.95 25.78
C GLN A 1022 1.00 47.20 25.03
N PRO A 1023 1.90 48.07 24.53
CA PRO A 1023 1.53 49.34 23.90
C PRO A 1023 0.85 49.19 22.54
N GLU A 1024 1.14 48.12 21.80
CA GLU A 1024 0.62 47.87 20.45
C GLU A 1024 -0.07 46.50 20.34
N PRO A 1025 -1.25 46.30 20.97
CA PRO A 1025 -1.86 44.97 21.10
C PRO A 1025 -2.31 44.35 19.77
N LYS A 1026 -2.43 45.15 18.70
CA LYS A 1026 -2.83 44.71 17.36
C LYS A 1026 -1.65 44.54 16.38
N ASN A 1027 -0.44 44.89 16.80
CA ASN A 1027 0.76 44.77 15.96
C ASN A 1027 1.38 43.38 16.18
N MET A 1028 0.97 42.38 15.38
CA MET A 1028 1.38 40.98 15.58
C MET A 1028 2.90 40.77 15.65
N PRO A 1029 3.74 41.42 14.80
CA PRO A 1029 5.19 41.40 14.99
C PRO A 1029 5.66 41.91 16.36
N ALA A 1030 5.13 43.05 16.83
CA ALA A 1030 5.51 43.62 18.13
C ALA A 1030 5.04 42.74 19.31
N VAL A 1031 3.84 42.15 19.20
CA VAL A 1031 3.31 41.21 20.19
C VAL A 1031 4.15 39.93 20.22
N ALA A 1032 4.50 39.36 19.06
CA ALA A 1032 5.37 38.19 18.97
C ALA A 1032 6.77 38.46 19.56
N GLU A 1033 7.32 39.65 19.31
CA GLU A 1033 8.58 40.11 19.93
C GLU A 1033 8.47 40.14 21.46
N ALA A 1034 7.40 40.74 22.01
CA ALA A 1034 7.19 40.81 23.45
C ALA A 1034 7.08 39.42 24.09
N ILE A 1035 6.36 38.48 23.46
CA ILE A 1035 6.23 37.09 23.93
C ILE A 1035 7.59 36.36 23.85
N ALA A 1036 8.33 36.55 22.75
CA ALA A 1036 9.63 35.91 22.55
C ALA A 1036 10.64 36.34 23.64
N MET A 1037 10.54 37.58 24.11
CA MET A 1037 11.43 38.19 25.11
C MET A 1037 11.05 37.91 26.58
N LEU A 1038 9.93 37.23 26.85
CA LEU A 1038 9.58 36.85 28.23
C LEU A 1038 10.69 36.00 28.88
N PRO A 1039 10.90 36.12 30.21
CA PRO A 1039 11.89 35.31 30.92
C PRO A 1039 11.73 33.80 30.67
N LYS A 1040 12.85 33.08 30.63
CA LYS A 1040 12.89 31.63 30.37
C LYS A 1040 13.92 30.94 31.24
N SER A 1041 13.57 29.77 31.76
CA SER A 1041 14.42 28.93 32.61
C SER A 1041 15.60 28.34 31.82
N ASN A 1042 15.35 27.88 30.59
CA ASN A 1042 16.40 27.42 29.68
C ASN A 1042 16.85 28.54 28.74
N THR A 1043 17.94 29.23 29.11
CA THR A 1043 18.53 30.32 28.32
C THR A 1043 19.37 29.85 27.13
N ALA A 1044 19.68 28.54 27.04
CA ALA A 1044 20.51 28.00 25.96
C ALA A 1044 19.76 27.84 24.63
N ARG A 1045 18.42 27.90 24.64
CA ARG A 1045 17.58 27.78 23.44
C ARG A 1045 16.69 29.02 23.29
N PRO A 1046 16.68 29.71 22.13
CA PRO A 1046 15.77 30.82 21.91
C PRO A 1046 14.30 30.37 21.95
N ARG A 1047 13.40 31.27 22.37
CA ARG A 1047 11.96 31.04 22.22
C ARG A 1047 11.53 31.41 20.81
N ILE A 1048 10.70 30.57 20.20
CA ILE A 1048 10.05 30.83 18.91
C ILE A 1048 8.57 31.10 19.17
N VAL A 1049 8.05 32.18 18.60
CA VAL A 1049 6.64 32.57 18.67
C VAL A 1049 6.09 32.57 17.26
N VAL A 1050 4.99 31.85 17.04
CA VAL A 1050 4.32 31.72 15.75
C VAL A 1050 2.88 32.21 15.90
N ILE A 1051 2.53 33.26 15.17
CA ILE A 1051 1.19 33.86 15.14
C ILE A 1051 0.57 33.64 13.76
N THR A 1052 -0.44 32.79 13.67
CA THR A 1052 -1.25 32.61 12.45
C THR A 1052 -2.30 33.71 12.32
N GLN A 1053 -2.73 34.03 11.09
CA GLN A 1053 -3.67 35.14 10.83
C GLN A 1053 -4.76 34.76 9.79
N GLY A 1054 -5.33 33.56 9.92
CA GLY A 1054 -6.28 33.04 8.93
C GLY A 1054 -5.71 32.96 7.51
N ALA A 1055 -6.31 33.69 6.56
CA ALA A 1055 -5.83 33.78 5.18
C ALA A 1055 -4.66 34.76 4.99
N GLU A 1056 -4.37 35.59 6.01
CA GLU A 1056 -3.24 36.52 6.01
C GLU A 1056 -1.93 35.81 6.37
N SER A 1057 -0.81 36.52 6.22
CA SER A 1057 0.52 35.94 6.44
C SER A 1057 0.75 35.50 7.89
N THR A 1058 1.45 34.40 8.11
CA THR A 1058 1.89 33.96 9.45
C THR A 1058 3.15 34.72 9.87
N VAL A 1059 3.17 35.20 11.12
CA VAL A 1059 4.30 35.94 11.72
C VAL A 1059 5.08 35.00 12.63
N LEU A 1060 6.40 34.98 12.48
CA LEU A 1060 7.29 34.23 13.36
C LEU A 1060 8.39 35.13 13.92
N VAL A 1061 8.58 35.12 15.23
CA VAL A 1061 9.67 35.82 15.90
C VAL A 1061 10.46 34.84 16.77
N SER A 1062 11.79 34.93 16.68
CA SER A 1062 12.71 34.20 17.55
C SER A 1062 13.37 35.16 18.52
N SER A 1063 13.52 34.78 19.78
CA SER A 1063 14.23 35.59 20.78
C SER A 1063 15.73 35.74 20.46
N ALA A 1064 16.27 34.98 19.51
CA ALA A 1064 17.63 35.18 18.98
C ALA A 1064 17.71 36.40 18.04
N GLU A 1065 16.64 36.70 17.31
CA GLU A 1065 16.54 37.82 16.38
C GLU A 1065 15.20 38.57 16.57
N PRO A 1066 14.93 39.13 17.76
CA PRO A 1066 13.61 39.63 18.15
C PRO A 1066 13.09 40.76 17.26
N LYS A 1067 13.99 41.54 16.66
CA LYS A 1067 13.68 42.68 15.79
C LYS A 1067 13.56 42.33 14.30
N LYS A 1068 13.59 41.04 13.94
CA LYS A 1068 13.52 40.56 12.55
C LYS A 1068 12.41 39.52 12.42
N PRO A 1069 11.13 39.96 12.45
CA PRO A 1069 10.01 39.05 12.23
C PRO A 1069 10.11 38.42 10.84
N LYS A 1070 9.94 37.10 10.77
CA LYS A 1070 9.74 36.39 9.51
C LYS A 1070 8.25 36.37 9.19
N ILE A 1071 7.93 36.66 7.93
CA ILE A 1071 6.55 36.71 7.42
C ILE A 1071 6.40 35.63 6.36
N TYR A 1072 5.44 34.73 6.55
CA TYR A 1072 5.16 33.62 5.63
C TYR A 1072 3.80 33.83 4.99
N ALA A 1073 3.78 34.00 3.67
CA ALA A 1073 2.54 34.14 2.93
C ALA A 1073 1.73 32.83 2.97
N VAL A 1074 0.42 32.95 3.18
CA VAL A 1074 -0.52 31.82 3.11
C VAL A 1074 -1.13 31.78 1.71
N HIS A 1075 -1.25 30.58 1.12
CA HIS A 1075 -2.01 30.40 -0.10
C HIS A 1075 -3.51 30.41 0.23
N ALA A 1076 -4.17 31.54 0.02
CA ALA A 1076 -5.59 31.69 0.26
C ALA A 1076 -6.41 30.71 -0.61
N LEU A 1077 -7.34 30.00 0.03
CA LEU A 1077 -8.31 29.15 -0.65
C LEU A 1077 -9.43 30.02 -1.23
N LYS A 1078 -10.00 29.58 -2.36
CA LYS A 1078 -11.23 30.19 -2.89
C LYS A 1078 -12.41 29.85 -1.98
N GLU A 1079 -13.41 30.72 -1.95
CA GLU A 1079 -14.58 30.57 -1.07
C GLU A 1079 -15.30 29.22 -1.28
N GLU A 1080 -15.35 28.71 -2.52
CA GLU A 1080 -15.98 27.42 -2.82
C GLU A 1080 -15.18 26.21 -2.34
N GLN A 1081 -13.91 26.39 -1.97
CA GLN A 1081 -13.04 25.35 -1.43
C GLN A 1081 -13.09 25.29 0.10
N ILE A 1082 -13.67 26.29 0.76
CA ILE A 1082 -13.78 26.37 2.22
C ILE A 1082 -15.01 25.57 2.64
N VAL A 1083 -14.77 24.43 3.28
CA VAL A 1083 -15.83 23.52 3.77
C VAL A 1083 -16.06 23.73 5.26
N ASP A 1084 -14.99 23.76 6.05
CA ASP A 1084 -15.06 23.94 7.50
C ASP A 1084 -13.74 24.50 8.05
N THR A 1085 -13.76 25.67 8.69
CA THR A 1085 -12.55 26.25 9.29
C THR A 1085 -12.19 25.65 10.65
N ASN A 1086 -13.06 24.82 11.23
CA ASN A 1086 -12.83 24.21 12.53
C ASN A 1086 -11.59 23.31 12.53
N GLY A 1087 -10.72 23.46 13.54
CA GLY A 1087 -9.50 22.67 13.68
C GLY A 1087 -8.33 23.08 12.77
N ALA A 1088 -8.45 24.14 11.98
CA ALA A 1088 -7.37 24.62 11.09
C ALA A 1088 -6.10 25.01 11.87
N GLY A 1089 -6.25 25.65 13.03
CA GLY A 1089 -5.12 25.99 13.92
C GLY A 1089 -4.47 24.76 14.55
N ASP A 1090 -5.25 23.75 14.91
CA ASP A 1090 -4.73 22.48 15.44
C ASP A 1090 -3.97 21.71 14.36
N ALA A 1091 -4.50 21.68 13.14
CA ALA A 1091 -3.85 21.10 11.98
C ALA A 1091 -2.53 21.82 11.64
N PHE A 1092 -2.50 23.15 11.74
CA PHE A 1092 -1.27 23.92 11.61
C PHE A 1092 -0.24 23.52 12.67
N ALA A 1093 -0.65 23.47 13.95
CA ALA A 1093 0.23 23.07 15.05
C ALA A 1093 0.75 21.63 14.86
N GLY A 1094 -0.11 20.69 14.43
CA GLY A 1094 0.27 19.32 14.14
C GLY A 1094 1.29 19.21 13.02
N GLY A 1095 1.08 19.93 11.92
CA GLY A 1095 2.04 19.97 10.81
C GLY A 1095 3.38 20.57 11.19
N PHE A 1096 3.35 21.70 11.91
CA PHE A 1096 4.54 22.37 12.40
C PHE A 1096 5.35 21.48 13.34
N LEU A 1097 4.70 20.87 14.34
CA LEU A 1097 5.37 20.05 15.35
C LEU A 1097 5.81 18.70 14.81
N GLY A 1098 5.05 18.10 13.90
CA GLY A 1098 5.46 16.88 13.19
C GLY A 1098 6.72 17.09 12.36
N ALA A 1099 6.78 18.18 11.59
CA ALA A 1099 7.97 18.55 10.84
C ALA A 1099 9.16 18.90 11.75
N TYR A 1100 8.90 19.63 12.84
CA TYR A 1100 9.94 19.98 13.82
C TYR A 1100 10.54 18.74 14.47
N SER A 1101 9.69 17.78 14.86
CA SER A 1101 10.10 16.49 15.42
C SER A 1101 10.97 15.69 14.45
N ALA A 1102 10.64 15.74 13.16
CA ALA A 1102 11.40 15.15 12.07
C ALA A 1102 12.72 15.89 11.72
N GLY A 1103 13.14 16.86 12.53
CA GLY A 1103 14.42 17.58 12.37
C GLY A 1103 14.43 18.61 11.24
N LYS A 1104 13.26 19.15 10.85
CA LYS A 1104 13.15 20.12 9.76
C LYS A 1104 13.51 21.53 10.17
N SER A 1105 13.83 22.37 9.17
CA SER A 1105 14.02 23.80 9.38
C SER A 1105 12.71 24.48 9.78
N ILE A 1106 12.81 25.62 10.46
CA ILE A 1106 11.62 26.40 10.88
C ILE A 1106 10.77 26.83 9.69
N ASP A 1107 11.39 27.15 8.55
CA ASP A 1107 10.67 27.54 7.33
C ASP A 1107 9.83 26.37 6.80
N GLU A 1108 10.40 25.15 6.75
CA GLU A 1108 9.67 23.92 6.39
C GLU A 1108 8.57 23.55 7.40
N CYS A 1109 8.78 23.84 8.69
CA CYS A 1109 7.77 23.61 9.73
C CYS A 1109 6.53 24.49 9.50
N VAL A 1110 6.72 25.78 9.18
CA VAL A 1110 5.62 26.69 8.86
C VAL A 1110 4.88 26.24 7.59
N GLU A 1111 5.62 25.84 6.56
CA GLU A 1111 5.02 25.34 5.30
C GLU A 1111 4.19 24.08 5.54
N ALA A 1112 4.69 23.12 6.33
CA ALA A 1112 3.95 21.91 6.70
C ALA A 1112 2.65 22.25 7.47
N GLY A 1113 2.74 23.21 8.40
CA GLY A 1113 1.59 23.75 9.11
C GLY A 1113 0.56 24.38 8.18
N HIS A 1114 0.98 25.22 7.22
CA HIS A 1114 0.07 25.82 6.24
C HIS A 1114 -0.63 24.79 5.37
N LYS A 1115 0.09 23.76 4.91
CA LYS A 1115 -0.50 22.70 4.08
C LYS A 1115 -1.55 21.91 4.87
N LEU A 1116 -1.27 21.53 6.12
CA LEU A 1116 -2.24 20.81 6.95
C LEU A 1116 -3.43 21.67 7.35
N GLY A 1117 -3.20 22.94 7.71
CA GLY A 1117 -4.28 23.90 7.94
C GLY A 1117 -5.18 24.07 6.71
N SER A 1118 -4.59 24.29 5.54
CA SER A 1118 -5.32 24.41 4.27
C SER A 1118 -6.09 23.12 3.90
N MET A 1119 -5.52 21.95 4.19
CA MET A 1119 -6.20 20.67 3.96
C MET A 1119 -7.41 20.50 4.87
N CYS A 1120 -7.25 20.81 6.16
CA CYS A 1120 -8.31 20.75 7.16
C CYS A 1120 -9.50 21.62 6.74
N VAL A 1121 -9.22 22.84 6.26
CA VAL A 1121 -10.25 23.81 5.84
C VAL A 1121 -11.16 23.28 4.70
N GLN A 1122 -10.65 22.35 3.89
CA GLN A 1122 -11.36 21.75 2.76
C GLN A 1122 -12.17 20.50 3.12
N LEU A 1123 -12.22 20.11 4.39
CA LEU A 1123 -12.91 18.91 4.88
C LEU A 1123 -13.86 19.27 6.01
N VAL A 1124 -14.77 18.36 6.41
CA VAL A 1124 -15.67 18.59 7.56
C VAL A 1124 -14.99 18.13 8.85
N GLY A 1125 -14.71 19.07 9.75
CA GLY A 1125 -14.01 18.85 11.01
C GLY A 1125 -12.49 18.67 10.86
N PRO A 1126 -11.76 18.44 11.97
CA PRO A 1126 -10.32 18.23 12.00
C PRO A 1126 -9.94 16.86 11.40
N GLN A 1127 -10.06 16.75 10.08
CA GLN A 1127 -9.79 15.55 9.30
C GLN A 1127 -8.71 15.81 8.25
N TYR A 1128 -8.11 14.72 7.76
CA TYR A 1128 -7.07 14.76 6.75
C TYR A 1128 -7.40 13.84 5.58
N LYS A 1129 -6.90 14.17 4.38
CA LYS A 1129 -7.07 13.35 3.17
C LYS A 1129 -6.19 12.11 3.24
N TRP A 1130 -6.69 10.96 2.83
CA TRP A 1130 -5.94 9.70 2.79
C TRP A 1130 -5.92 9.10 1.36
N PRO A 1131 -4.86 8.39 0.93
CA PRO A 1131 -3.61 8.10 1.66
C PRO A 1131 -2.79 9.37 1.98
N LYS A 1132 -1.85 9.27 2.94
CA LYS A 1132 -1.08 10.44 3.41
C LYS A 1132 -0.42 11.17 2.23
N LEU A 1133 -0.65 12.48 2.14
CA LEU A 1133 0.08 13.35 1.23
C LEU A 1133 1.48 13.59 1.79
N LEU A 1134 2.51 13.53 0.94
CA LEU A 1134 3.88 13.87 1.31
C LEU A 1134 3.98 15.39 1.54
N LEU A 1135 3.91 15.79 2.81
CA LEU A 1135 3.99 17.20 3.21
C LEU A 1135 5.43 17.68 3.40
N VAL A 1136 6.30 16.75 3.81
CA VAL A 1136 7.70 16.97 4.18
C VAL A 1136 8.47 15.67 3.91
N THR A 1137 9.65 15.73 3.29
CA THR A 1137 10.55 14.56 3.14
C THR A 1137 11.23 14.25 4.46
N LEU A 1138 11.01 13.11 5.13
CA LEU A 1138 11.73 12.78 6.38
C LEU A 1138 13.21 12.50 6.07
N ASN A 1139 14.15 13.27 6.64
CA ASN A 1139 15.58 13.04 6.43
C ASN A 1139 16.02 11.82 7.28
N SER A 1140 16.61 10.81 6.66
CA SER A 1140 17.45 9.82 7.37
C SER A 1140 18.83 10.43 7.64
N ASP A 1141 19.18 10.59 8.92
CA ASP A 1141 20.44 11.19 9.38
C ASP A 1141 21.71 10.51 8.81
N ASP A 1142 22.58 11.29 8.16
CA ASP A 1142 24.02 11.05 8.15
C ASP A 1142 24.78 12.39 8.26
N THR A 1143 24.94 12.89 9.49
CA THR A 1143 25.97 13.87 9.84
C THR A 1143 26.51 13.57 11.23
N ARG A 1144 27.66 12.88 11.32
CA ARG A 1144 28.77 13.14 12.27
C ARG A 1144 29.86 12.08 12.15
N ASN A 1145 30.93 12.42 11.41
CA ASN A 1145 32.31 12.23 11.86
C ASN A 1145 33.27 12.99 10.93
N THR A 1146 33.63 14.20 11.36
CA THR A 1146 34.90 14.86 11.00
C THR A 1146 35.59 15.26 12.29
N ASN A 1147 36.42 14.35 12.78
CA ASN A 1147 37.77 14.61 13.28
C ASN A 1147 38.60 13.34 13.11
#